data_AF-A0A973JCU2-F1
#
_entry.id   AF-A0A973JCU2-F1
#
_cell.length_a   1.000
_cell.length_b   1.000
_cell.length_c   1.000
_cell.angle_alpha   90.00
_cell.angle_beta   90.00
_cell.angle_gamma   90.00
#
_symmetry.space_group_name_H-M   'P 1'
#
loop_
_entity.id
_entity.type
_entity.pdbx_description
1 polymer ?
#
loop_
_entity_poly.entity_id
_entity_poly.type
_entity_poly.pdbx_seq_one_letter_code
_entity_poly.pdbx_strand_id
1 'polypeptide(L)'
;MTLHTAPEPFSISGSIPREIPYNYTSASDRQALSFLLGPKTLQMLEELRALRVTGRSARLLMGIVGEILIHRRNPFLFQELVDSSARRRRLFERAFKELDTIALGANGETRVLEIVEVLREQLDRFRAAVKKTPELRRRMKRELGAVVGPKNVLFDPFSLGAHATDATDWRLHLPVAVVTPDLESQVAPLITAITDLGLSVIPRGAGTGLTGGAVPLRSKCVIVNMEKLNAIRGISTRDFQLDNGQIMQASVIEVETGVVTEQAMEAADEHGLVFATDPTSEWSCTIGGNIAENAGGKMAVQWGTCIDNLLEWRMAMPNGENWVVRRVDHRLRKILHEDSVTFEIWNESGTRIDRIELLGTDIRKKGLWKDITNKALGGVPGLQKEGTDGIITSAFFVLYPKFPEKRTLCLEFFGPDMDEASRVILELSELFPLRSENPEVLLALEHFDDEYIRAIEYKVKAARAQTPKAVLLIDIAGNSPDEVENGVERVRQLLEKHPNTLMFLARDKEEAVRFWQDRKKLGAIARRTNAFKLNEDIVIPIDALAGFSRFIDEMNCGEERYSQRLFVERARHILSTAKINEDGGQFASKVPAGLELCRLFDERIAAATPETLRSLGILHEFTGELGELVQGYPSLQAAFEEAYQHVRNRRIVLATHMHAGDGNVHVNVPVLSNDRPMLERADQVIDIVMEKVVSLGGVVSGEHGIGVTKLKYLDPAIVEELTRYRSKIDPKGVMNPGKLEDYEVLDHIFTPSFNLLELEAHILKRAQIAELSKKVDYCIRCGKCKTDCCVYYPSRGMFYHPRNKNLAIGSLIEALLFDAQRERSTDFELLKWLEEVADHCTICHKCLKPCPVNIDTGEVSVLEREILSEWGFKHSSPITEMTLRYLESRSVPFNAFFRRTVLRGGGAVQRAGAMITAPIQPENNPPALYPLKLMRSPVPPVSDQTLRDLIPDCGQDQVLVFEPAGSAESTVFYFPGCGSERLNSSIAMAALHLLLETGTRVVLPPPFLCCGFPAHINAKTSQHSSIVLRNTVLFSQISEMFSYLDFDACVVTCGTCMEGLDEVETGKVFGGRIIDIAAYLLLKGLKLDTKGEFLYHAP
;
A
#
# COMPACT_ATOMS: atom_id res chain seq x y z
N MET A 1 -19.82 20.90 -26.00
CA MET A 1 -18.55 21.65 -26.10
C MET A 1 -17.78 21.10 -27.30
N THR A 2 -17.08 21.98 -28.00
CA THR A 2 -16.33 21.75 -29.25
C THR A 2 -15.45 20.51 -29.22
N LEU A 3 -15.62 19.63 -30.22
CA LEU A 3 -14.71 18.54 -30.57
C LEU A 3 -13.29 19.11 -30.70
N HIS A 4 -12.46 18.89 -29.68
CA HIS A 4 -11.04 19.20 -29.76
C HIS A 4 -10.39 18.35 -30.85
N THR A 5 -9.60 19.03 -31.65
CA THR A 5 -8.78 18.57 -32.77
C THR A 5 -8.04 17.26 -32.50
N ALA A 6 -7.92 16.43 -33.54
CA ALA A 6 -7.18 15.17 -33.53
C ALA A 6 -5.79 15.31 -32.86
N PRO A 7 -5.36 14.32 -32.04
CA PRO A 7 -4.05 14.36 -31.39
C PRO A 7 -2.92 14.37 -32.43
N GLU A 8 -1.85 15.11 -32.13
CA GLU A 8 -0.63 15.19 -32.95
C GLU A 8 -0.04 13.80 -33.26
N PRO A 9 0.66 13.63 -34.41
CA PRO A 9 1.28 12.36 -34.79
C PRO A 9 2.29 11.90 -33.74
N PHE A 10 2.04 10.71 -33.19
CA PHE A 10 2.85 10.01 -32.20
C PHE A 10 4.34 9.93 -32.60
N SER A 11 5.24 10.37 -31.72
CA SER A 11 6.70 10.20 -31.91
C SER A 11 7.16 8.80 -31.45
N ILE A 12 7.83 8.06 -32.34
CA ILE A 12 8.12 6.61 -32.21
C ILE A 12 9.60 6.31 -31.86
N SER A 13 10.29 7.18 -31.13
CA SER A 13 11.58 6.82 -30.50
C SER A 13 11.39 6.68 -29.00
N GLY A 14 11.89 5.60 -28.40
CA GLY A 14 11.85 5.33 -26.96
C GLY A 14 12.08 6.61 -26.16
N SER A 15 11.16 6.91 -25.24
CA SER A 15 11.04 8.15 -24.44
C SER A 15 11.81 9.35 -25.01
N ILE A 16 11.12 10.36 -25.56
CA ILE A 16 11.73 11.68 -25.77
C ILE A 16 12.59 11.97 -24.52
N PRO A 17 13.92 12.16 -24.65
CA PRO A 17 14.78 12.36 -23.50
C PRO A 17 14.20 13.50 -22.70
N ARG A 18 13.90 13.26 -21.41
CA ARG A 18 13.43 14.29 -20.50
C ARG A 18 14.40 15.48 -20.60
N GLU A 19 13.89 16.64 -20.96
CA GLU A 19 14.68 17.87 -21.02
C GLU A 19 15.06 18.32 -19.61
N ILE A 20 14.14 18.13 -18.65
CA ILE A 20 14.36 18.41 -17.24
C ILE A 20 15.10 17.21 -16.61
N PRO A 21 16.40 17.35 -16.25
CA PRO A 21 17.11 16.30 -15.55
C PRO A 21 16.49 16.07 -14.17
N TYR A 22 16.67 14.85 -13.66
CA TYR A 22 16.18 14.43 -12.35
C TYR A 22 14.65 14.49 -12.22
N ASN A 23 13.88 14.57 -13.30
CA ASN A 23 12.41 14.46 -13.23
C ASN A 23 11.99 12.99 -13.20
N TYR A 24 12.07 12.35 -12.04
CA TYR A 24 11.68 10.95 -11.83
C TYR A 24 10.19 10.79 -11.49
N THR A 25 9.33 11.61 -12.08
CA THR A 25 7.90 11.66 -11.78
C THR A 25 7.04 11.42 -13.02
N SER A 26 5.75 11.17 -12.80
CA SER A 26 4.75 11.11 -13.88
C SER A 26 4.50 12.46 -14.55
N ALA A 27 4.84 13.58 -13.91
CA ALA A 27 4.67 14.91 -14.50
C ALA A 27 5.50 15.05 -15.78
N SER A 28 4.87 15.46 -16.88
CA SER A 28 5.58 15.88 -18.09
C SER A 28 6.46 17.10 -17.81
N ASP A 29 7.47 17.33 -18.67
CA ASP A 29 8.33 18.52 -18.52
C ASP A 29 7.51 19.80 -18.71
N ARG A 30 6.51 19.77 -19.59
CA ARG A 30 5.53 20.86 -19.77
C ARG A 30 4.75 21.14 -18.48
N GLN A 31 4.22 20.11 -17.81
CA GLN A 31 3.51 20.25 -16.54
C GLN A 31 4.41 20.78 -15.43
N ALA A 32 5.63 20.24 -15.29
CA ALA A 32 6.59 20.70 -14.28
C ALA A 32 6.99 22.17 -14.48
N LEU A 33 7.19 22.60 -15.74
CA LEU A 33 7.45 23.99 -16.10
C LEU A 33 6.25 24.88 -15.82
N SER A 34 5.03 24.44 -16.19
CA SER A 34 3.80 25.18 -15.90
C SER A 34 3.62 25.42 -14.40
N PHE A 35 3.82 24.36 -13.61
CA PHE A 35 3.71 24.42 -12.15
C PHE A 35 4.76 25.34 -11.50
N LEU A 36 6.01 25.31 -11.96
CA LEU A 36 7.08 26.11 -11.37
C LEU A 36 7.15 27.55 -11.87
N LEU A 37 6.92 27.77 -13.16
CA LEU A 37 7.19 29.04 -13.86
C LEU A 37 5.93 29.74 -14.37
N GLY A 38 4.78 29.06 -14.37
CA GLY A 38 3.51 29.57 -14.88
C GLY A 38 3.34 29.44 -16.40
N PRO A 39 2.09 29.54 -16.89
CA PRO A 39 1.74 29.29 -18.29
C PRO A 39 2.38 30.29 -19.26
N LYS A 40 2.52 31.56 -18.86
CA LYS A 40 3.17 32.60 -19.67
C LYS A 40 4.63 32.24 -19.98
N THR A 41 5.37 31.80 -18.97
CA THR A 41 6.80 31.44 -19.12
C THR A 41 6.97 30.19 -19.97
N LEU A 42 6.06 29.22 -19.82
CA LEU A 42 6.03 28.02 -20.65
C LEU A 42 5.79 28.37 -22.13
N GLN A 43 4.83 29.25 -22.43
CA GLN A 43 4.59 29.71 -23.80
C GLN A 43 5.85 30.35 -24.41
N MET A 44 6.54 31.22 -23.66
CA MET A 44 7.80 31.83 -24.13
C MET A 44 8.88 30.78 -24.42
N LEU A 45 8.99 29.73 -23.59
CA LEU A 45 9.93 28.62 -23.82
C LEU A 45 9.59 27.85 -25.10
N GLU A 46 8.31 27.63 -25.39
CA GLU A 46 7.86 26.90 -26.59
C GLU A 46 8.10 27.68 -27.87
N GLU A 47 7.86 28.99 -27.85
CA GLU A 47 8.20 29.88 -28.96
C GLU A 47 9.71 29.88 -29.23
N LEU A 48 10.54 29.88 -28.18
CA LEU A 48 12.00 29.80 -28.33
C LEU A 48 12.45 28.44 -28.89
N ARG A 49 11.81 27.33 -28.50
CA ARG A 49 12.09 25.99 -29.05
C ARG A 49 11.83 25.94 -30.55
N ALA A 50 10.77 26.57 -31.04
CA ALA A 50 10.43 26.62 -32.46
C ALA A 50 11.53 27.28 -33.31
N LEU A 51 12.34 28.18 -32.73
CA LEU A 51 13.42 28.89 -33.41
C LEU A 51 14.72 28.07 -33.56
N ARG A 52 14.85 26.90 -32.91
CA ARG A 52 16.01 25.97 -32.98
C ARG A 52 17.40 26.57 -32.66
N VAL A 53 17.48 27.70 -31.95
CA VAL A 53 18.76 28.43 -31.73
C VAL A 53 19.54 28.00 -30.47
N THR A 54 18.94 27.29 -29.49
CA THR A 54 19.49 27.24 -28.12
C THR A 54 19.79 25.83 -27.59
N GLY A 55 21.00 25.31 -27.80
CA GLY A 55 21.38 23.97 -27.31
C GLY A 55 22.06 23.91 -25.92
N ARG A 56 22.89 24.91 -25.57
CA ARG A 56 23.66 24.91 -24.30
C ARG A 56 22.92 25.64 -23.17
N SER A 57 22.38 26.82 -23.45
CA SER A 57 21.62 27.61 -22.46
C SER A 57 20.34 26.90 -22.01
N ALA A 58 19.65 26.20 -22.93
CA ALA A 58 18.48 25.41 -22.58
C ALA A 58 18.82 24.26 -21.61
N ARG A 59 19.94 23.56 -21.81
CA ARG A 59 20.38 22.50 -20.88
C ARG A 59 20.70 23.01 -19.47
N LEU A 60 21.36 24.17 -19.37
CA LEU A 60 21.63 24.81 -18.07
C LEU A 60 20.32 25.23 -17.39
N LEU A 61 19.41 25.83 -18.16
CA LEU A 61 18.10 26.27 -17.67
C LEU A 61 17.28 25.10 -17.12
N MET A 62 17.16 24.02 -17.90
CA MET A 62 16.45 22.82 -17.47
C MET A 62 17.13 22.14 -16.28
N GLY A 63 18.46 22.16 -16.22
CA GLY A 63 19.24 21.79 -15.04
C GLY A 63 18.72 22.47 -13.78
N ILE A 64 18.70 23.81 -13.76
CA ILE A 64 18.23 24.61 -12.61
C ILE A 64 16.77 24.28 -12.26
N VAL A 65 15.90 24.14 -13.26
CA VAL A 65 14.49 23.75 -13.04
C VAL A 65 14.39 22.39 -12.34
N GLY A 66 15.14 21.38 -12.83
CA GLY A 66 15.19 20.05 -12.24
C GLY A 66 15.67 20.07 -10.80
N GLU A 67 16.67 20.91 -10.49
CA GLU A 67 17.17 21.08 -9.12
C GLU A 67 16.13 21.67 -8.17
N ILE A 68 15.39 22.70 -8.60
CA ILE A 68 14.33 23.28 -7.78
C ILE A 68 13.23 22.24 -7.57
N LEU A 69 12.82 21.54 -8.62
CA LEU A 69 11.74 20.56 -8.58
C LEU A 69 12.05 19.43 -7.58
N ILE A 70 13.26 18.86 -7.64
CA ILE A 70 13.62 17.71 -6.80
C ILE A 70 13.76 18.08 -5.32
N HIS A 71 14.39 19.22 -4.99
CA HIS A 71 14.50 19.64 -3.59
C HIS A 71 13.16 20.08 -2.99
N ARG A 72 12.20 20.53 -3.80
CA ARG A 72 10.86 20.88 -3.29
C ARG A 72 9.99 19.68 -2.97
N ARG A 73 10.20 18.54 -3.64
CA ARG A 73 9.39 17.32 -3.47
C ARG A 73 10.07 16.26 -2.60
N ASN A 74 11.42 16.24 -2.55
CA ASN A 74 12.18 15.24 -1.83
C ASN A 74 12.61 15.78 -0.45
N PRO A 75 12.02 15.28 0.64
CA PRO A 75 12.26 15.85 1.96
C PRO A 75 13.68 15.56 2.48
N PHE A 76 14.37 14.52 2.00
CA PHE A 76 15.73 14.19 2.40
C PHE A 76 16.73 15.19 1.85
N LEU A 77 16.65 15.50 0.54
CA LEU A 77 17.49 16.53 -0.09
C LEU A 77 17.22 17.92 0.49
N PHE A 78 15.95 18.25 0.75
CA PHE A 78 15.61 19.51 1.39
C PHE A 78 16.24 19.61 2.79
N GLN A 79 16.20 18.53 3.56
CA GLN A 79 16.78 18.48 4.91
C GLN A 79 18.29 18.70 4.88
N GLU A 80 19.02 18.15 3.90
CA GLU A 80 20.45 18.40 3.76
C GLU A 80 20.78 19.89 3.53
N LEU A 81 19.96 20.61 2.76
CA LEU A 81 20.15 22.05 2.57
C LEU A 81 19.87 22.86 3.85
N VAL A 82 18.97 22.36 4.70
CA VAL A 82 18.67 22.97 6.00
C VAL A 82 19.83 22.75 6.97
N ASP A 83 20.40 21.55 6.99
CA ASP A 83 21.45 21.16 7.94
C ASP A 83 22.85 21.66 7.52
N SER A 84 23.17 21.62 6.23
CA SER A 84 24.49 21.96 5.71
C SER A 84 24.53 23.32 5.04
N SER A 85 25.03 24.31 5.77
CA SER A 85 25.23 25.67 5.23
C SER A 85 26.20 25.71 4.04
N ALA A 86 27.14 24.77 3.97
CA ALA A 86 28.10 24.63 2.88
C ALA A 86 27.44 24.07 1.60
N ARG A 87 26.69 22.96 1.69
CA ARG A 87 25.91 22.41 0.57
C ARG A 87 24.94 23.46 0.03
N ARG A 88 24.22 24.14 0.93
CA ARG A 88 23.33 25.25 0.59
C ARG A 88 24.02 26.36 -0.20
N ARG A 89 25.19 26.81 0.26
CA ARG A 89 25.95 27.87 -0.42
C ARG A 89 26.38 27.44 -1.83
N ARG A 90 26.96 26.24 -1.95
CA ARG A 90 27.41 25.68 -3.24
C ARG A 90 26.27 25.56 -4.25
N LEU A 91 25.10 25.08 -3.82
CA LEU A 91 23.91 24.93 -4.66
C LEU A 91 23.49 26.28 -5.27
N PHE A 92 23.23 27.27 -4.41
CA PHE A 92 22.71 28.57 -4.86
C PHE A 92 23.74 29.39 -5.64
N GLU A 93 24.99 29.46 -5.19
CA GLU A 93 26.04 30.20 -5.92
C GLU A 93 26.26 29.66 -7.33
N ARG A 94 26.20 28.32 -7.50
CA ARG A 94 26.28 27.69 -8.81
C ARG A 94 25.08 28.05 -9.68
N ALA A 95 23.86 27.87 -9.16
CA ALA A 95 22.64 28.13 -9.91
C ALA A 95 22.55 29.60 -10.39
N PHE A 96 22.91 30.57 -9.53
CA PHE A 96 22.98 31.98 -9.93
C PHE A 96 24.03 32.22 -11.02
N LYS A 97 25.22 31.62 -10.92
CA LYS A 97 26.27 31.74 -11.94
C LYS A 97 25.86 31.14 -13.29
N GLU A 98 25.09 30.04 -13.27
CA GLU A 98 24.54 29.43 -14.49
C GLU A 98 23.48 30.33 -15.13
N LEU A 99 22.61 30.98 -14.34
CA LEU A 99 21.68 32.00 -14.84
C LEU A 99 22.40 33.20 -15.45
N ASP A 100 23.48 33.68 -14.82
CA ASP A 100 24.30 34.78 -15.37
C ASP A 100 24.90 34.39 -16.72
N THR A 101 25.34 33.13 -16.85
CA THR A 101 25.87 32.60 -18.11
C THR A 101 24.79 32.54 -19.20
N ILE A 102 23.56 32.15 -18.85
CA ILE A 102 22.42 32.13 -19.78
C ILE A 102 22.06 33.56 -20.22
N ALA A 103 22.01 34.51 -19.28
CA ALA A 103 21.70 35.91 -19.57
C ALA A 103 22.74 36.56 -20.50
N LEU A 104 24.03 36.31 -20.26
CA LEU A 104 25.11 36.78 -21.13
C LEU A 104 25.03 36.17 -22.54
N GLY A 105 24.59 34.93 -22.65
CA GLY A 105 24.40 34.22 -23.92
C GLY A 105 23.08 34.53 -24.65
N ALA A 106 22.23 35.43 -24.12
CA ALA A 106 20.92 35.74 -24.70
C ALA A 106 21.01 36.56 -26.01
N ASN A 107 22.13 37.23 -26.28
CA ASN A 107 22.38 38.01 -27.50
C ASN A 107 21.25 39.02 -27.84
N GLY A 108 20.59 39.60 -26.83
CA GLY A 108 19.51 40.58 -27.00
C GLY A 108 18.10 39.99 -27.15
N GLU A 109 17.93 38.66 -27.07
CA GLU A 109 16.61 38.02 -27.04
C GLU A 109 15.92 38.30 -25.70
N THR A 110 14.88 39.13 -25.74
CA THR A 110 14.17 39.62 -24.53
C THR A 110 13.46 38.50 -23.79
N ARG A 111 12.91 37.49 -24.49
CA ARG A 111 12.22 36.36 -23.86
C ARG A 111 13.14 35.54 -22.97
N VAL A 112 14.40 35.33 -23.39
CA VAL A 112 15.41 34.62 -22.58
C VAL A 112 15.69 35.38 -21.28
N LEU A 113 15.82 36.71 -21.36
CA LEU A 113 16.04 37.55 -20.19
C LEU A 113 14.83 37.51 -19.23
N GLU A 114 13.60 37.57 -19.75
CA GLU A 114 12.39 37.43 -18.95
C GLU A 114 12.33 36.08 -18.21
N ILE A 115 12.64 34.97 -18.90
CA ILE A 115 12.66 33.64 -18.28
C ILE A 115 13.74 33.54 -17.20
N VAL A 116 14.92 34.12 -17.43
CA VAL A 116 16.00 34.15 -16.43
C VAL A 116 15.57 34.92 -15.17
N GLU A 117 14.91 36.07 -15.31
CA GLU A 117 14.41 36.84 -14.17
C GLU A 117 13.37 36.04 -13.37
N VAL A 118 12.42 35.38 -14.04
CA VAL A 118 11.45 34.48 -13.37
C VAL A 118 12.17 33.37 -12.59
N LEU A 119 13.22 32.77 -13.16
CA LEU A 119 14.00 31.73 -12.47
C LEU A 119 14.82 32.28 -11.30
N ARG A 120 15.39 33.49 -11.42
CA ARG A 120 16.07 34.17 -10.31
C ARG A 120 15.11 34.37 -9.15
N GLU A 121 13.89 34.86 -9.42
CA GLU A 121 12.87 35.01 -8.39
C GLU A 121 12.52 33.67 -7.72
N GLN A 122 12.35 32.59 -8.50
CA GLN A 122 12.06 31.27 -7.94
C GLN A 122 13.21 30.74 -7.07
N LEU A 123 14.47 30.92 -7.51
CA LEU A 123 15.64 30.55 -6.72
C LEU A 123 15.75 31.38 -5.44
N ASP A 124 15.49 32.68 -5.49
CA ASP A 124 15.51 33.54 -4.30
C ASP A 124 14.43 33.17 -3.31
N ARG A 125 13.20 32.88 -3.78
CA ARG A 125 12.12 32.35 -2.94
C ARG A 125 12.51 31.03 -2.29
N PHE A 126 13.10 30.11 -3.07
CA PHE A 126 13.57 28.82 -2.56
C PHE A 126 14.70 28.98 -1.53
N ARG A 127 15.68 29.83 -1.80
CA ARG A 127 16.78 30.19 -0.88
C ARG A 127 16.25 30.78 0.42
N ALA A 128 15.29 31.69 0.33
CA ALA A 128 14.65 32.30 1.49
C ALA A 128 13.88 31.26 2.31
N ALA A 129 13.15 30.34 1.66
CA ALA A 129 12.45 29.26 2.32
C ALA A 129 13.41 28.38 3.13
N VAL A 130 14.46 27.84 2.49
CA VAL A 130 15.48 27.00 3.16
C VAL A 130 16.13 27.73 4.33
N LYS A 131 16.46 29.03 4.17
CA LYS A 131 17.09 29.84 5.23
C LYS A 131 16.16 30.06 6.43
N LYS A 132 14.86 30.23 6.20
CA LYS A 132 13.85 30.51 7.24
C LYS A 132 13.35 29.25 7.94
N THR A 133 13.47 28.07 7.33
CA THR A 133 12.99 26.79 7.89
C THR A 133 13.41 26.53 9.34
N PRO A 134 14.69 26.69 9.75
CA PRO A 134 15.08 26.41 11.14
C PRO A 134 14.34 27.26 12.16
N GLU A 135 14.13 28.55 11.87
CA GLU A 135 13.42 29.46 12.76
C GLU A 135 11.93 29.13 12.83
N LEU A 136 11.31 28.87 11.66
CA LEU A 136 9.91 28.44 11.59
C LEU A 136 9.70 27.15 12.39
N ARG A 137 10.55 26.14 12.21
CA ARG A 137 10.47 24.88 12.96
C ARG A 137 10.62 25.08 14.47
N ARG A 138 11.53 25.96 14.93
CA ARG A 138 11.64 26.31 16.36
C ARG A 138 10.35 26.96 16.89
N ARG A 139 9.79 27.89 16.12
CA ARG A 139 8.52 28.57 16.47
C ARG A 139 7.37 27.57 16.55
N MET A 140 7.21 26.72 15.54
CA MET A 140 6.22 25.64 15.52
C MET A 140 6.41 24.66 16.69
N LYS A 141 7.65 24.23 16.97
CA LYS A 141 7.95 23.34 18.12
C LYS A 141 7.52 23.96 19.45
N ARG A 142 7.67 25.28 19.61
CA ARG A 142 7.28 26.02 20.81
C ARG A 142 5.77 26.19 20.90
N GLU A 143 5.14 26.71 19.84
CA GLU A 143 3.71 27.08 19.85
C GLU A 143 2.81 25.84 19.77
N LEU A 144 3.06 24.92 18.82
CA LEU A 144 2.30 23.67 18.71
C LEU A 144 2.67 22.69 19.83
N GLY A 145 3.95 22.64 20.21
CA GLY A 145 4.42 21.78 21.29
C GLY A 145 3.93 22.21 22.67
N ALA A 146 3.47 23.45 22.85
CA ALA A 146 2.77 23.86 24.09
C ALA A 146 1.39 23.19 24.21
N VAL A 147 0.75 22.85 23.08
CA VAL A 147 -0.56 22.19 23.03
C VAL A 147 -0.42 20.68 23.11
N VAL A 148 0.36 20.10 22.19
CA VAL A 148 0.46 18.63 22.05
C VAL A 148 1.71 18.02 22.67
N GLY A 149 2.59 18.83 23.24
CA GLY A 149 3.92 18.39 23.66
C GLY A 149 4.92 18.40 22.49
N PRO A 150 6.19 18.78 22.71
CA PRO A 150 7.16 18.95 21.63
C PRO A 150 7.42 17.66 20.86
N LYS A 151 7.35 16.47 21.48
CA LYS A 151 7.62 15.20 20.81
C LYS A 151 6.63 14.89 19.68
N ASN A 152 5.43 15.48 19.74
CA ASN A 152 4.36 15.29 18.78
C ASN A 152 4.39 16.28 17.61
N VAL A 153 5.44 17.09 17.50
CA VAL A 153 5.65 17.99 16.36
C VAL A 153 6.84 17.47 15.55
N LEU A 154 6.55 16.84 14.42
CA LEU A 154 7.49 16.07 13.60
C LEU A 154 7.89 16.86 12.35
N PHE A 155 9.19 16.84 12.06
CA PHE A 155 9.81 17.54 10.92
C PHE A 155 10.78 16.66 10.14
N ASP A 156 11.01 15.44 10.60
CA ASP A 156 11.92 14.50 9.97
C ASP A 156 11.42 14.13 8.56
N PRO A 157 12.34 13.91 7.60
CA PRO A 157 11.97 13.64 6.22
C PRO A 157 11.02 12.46 6.02
N PHE A 158 11.16 11.46 6.89
CA PHE A 158 10.34 10.27 6.94
C PHE A 158 8.87 10.58 7.21
N SER A 159 8.58 11.32 8.28
CA SER A 159 7.24 11.76 8.63
C SER A 159 6.65 12.66 7.56
N LEU A 160 7.41 13.63 7.03
CA LEU A 160 6.92 14.51 5.98
C LEU A 160 6.59 13.76 4.69
N GLY A 161 7.47 12.84 4.27
CA GLY A 161 7.29 12.05 3.05
C GLY A 161 6.12 11.07 3.12
N ALA A 162 5.97 10.35 4.25
CA ALA A 162 4.86 9.42 4.46
C ALA A 162 3.49 10.12 4.55
N HIS A 163 3.48 11.39 4.96
CA HIS A 163 2.27 12.19 5.09
C HIS A 163 1.98 13.14 3.91
N ALA A 164 2.83 13.13 2.87
CA ALA A 164 2.61 13.90 1.65
C ALA A 164 1.61 13.26 0.67
N THR A 165 1.21 12.01 0.91
CA THR A 165 0.32 11.23 0.05
C THR A 165 -0.60 10.31 0.85
N ASP A 166 -1.72 9.89 0.27
CA ASP A 166 -2.55 8.76 0.71
C ASP A 166 -2.36 7.52 -0.20
N ALA A 167 -3.37 6.64 -0.33
CA ALA A 167 -3.25 5.43 -1.14
C ALA A 167 -3.24 5.70 -2.66
N THR A 168 -3.56 6.92 -3.11
CA THR A 168 -3.44 7.34 -4.53
C THR A 168 -1.99 7.50 -5.00
N ASP A 169 -1.03 7.66 -4.08
CA ASP A 169 0.35 8.11 -4.34
C ASP A 169 0.51 9.51 -4.94
N TRP A 170 -0.56 10.27 -5.00
CA TRP A 170 -0.55 11.61 -5.54
C TRP A 170 0.21 12.57 -4.63
N ARG A 171 1.03 13.42 -5.25
CA ARG A 171 1.85 14.41 -4.59
C ARG A 171 1.76 15.74 -5.31
N LEU A 172 1.79 16.80 -4.52
CA LEU A 172 1.93 18.17 -5.02
C LEU A 172 2.85 19.00 -4.11
N HIS A 173 2.54 19.04 -2.81
CA HIS A 173 3.37 19.70 -1.80
C HIS A 173 3.74 18.77 -0.65
N LEU A 174 4.93 18.97 -0.08
CA LEU A 174 5.28 18.41 1.22
C LEU A 174 4.59 19.23 2.33
N PRO A 175 4.10 18.58 3.41
CA PRO A 175 3.65 19.31 4.58
C PRO A 175 4.84 19.96 5.28
N VAL A 176 4.60 21.08 5.97
CA VAL A 176 5.66 21.79 6.73
C VAL A 176 5.96 21.12 8.07
N ALA A 177 4.97 20.39 8.61
CA ALA A 177 5.08 19.53 9.79
C ALA A 177 3.97 18.48 9.81
N VAL A 178 4.21 17.42 10.59
CA VAL A 178 3.17 16.47 11.02
C VAL A 178 3.00 16.63 12.52
N VAL A 179 1.76 16.74 12.99
CA VAL A 179 1.43 16.89 14.40
C VAL A 179 0.50 15.79 14.85
N THR A 180 0.77 15.19 16.02
CA THR A 180 0.04 14.01 16.54
C THR A 180 -0.53 14.30 17.94
N PRO A 181 -1.78 14.78 18.08
CA PRO A 181 -2.40 14.96 19.39
C PRO A 181 -2.47 13.63 20.16
N ASP A 182 -2.19 13.67 21.47
CA ASP A 182 -2.33 12.53 22.37
C ASP A 182 -3.71 12.50 23.06
N LEU A 183 -4.41 13.64 23.10
CA LEU A 183 -5.72 13.79 23.74
C LEU A 183 -6.70 14.54 22.85
N GLU A 184 -7.98 14.18 22.93
CA GLU A 184 -9.08 14.85 22.22
C GLU A 184 -9.14 16.36 22.52
N SER A 185 -8.92 16.77 23.78
CA SER A 185 -8.95 18.18 24.20
C SER A 185 -7.87 19.05 23.57
N GLN A 186 -6.83 18.46 22.96
CA GLN A 186 -5.75 19.21 22.31
C GLN A 186 -6.11 19.67 20.90
N VAL A 187 -7.14 19.09 20.25
CA VAL A 187 -7.36 19.24 18.81
C VAL A 187 -7.84 20.65 18.44
N ALA A 188 -8.85 21.21 19.12
CA ALA A 188 -9.33 22.56 18.83
C ALA A 188 -8.30 23.68 19.14
N PRO A 189 -7.59 23.64 20.29
CA PRO A 189 -6.47 24.55 20.54
C PRO A 189 -5.35 24.40 19.50
N LEU A 190 -5.11 23.19 19.00
CA LEU A 190 -4.11 22.93 17.97
C LEU A 190 -4.48 23.60 16.64
N ILE A 191 -5.73 23.49 16.19
CA ILE A 191 -6.23 24.18 14.98
C ILE A 191 -6.00 25.70 15.10
N THR A 192 -6.33 26.27 16.26
CA THR A 192 -6.13 27.70 16.54
C THR A 192 -4.64 28.06 16.46
N ALA A 193 -3.77 27.30 17.12
CA ALA A 193 -2.33 27.55 17.10
C ALA A 193 -1.71 27.42 15.70
N ILE A 194 -2.18 26.48 14.87
CA ILE A 194 -1.74 26.36 13.47
C ILE A 194 -2.21 27.58 12.65
N THR A 195 -3.44 28.02 12.87
CA THR A 195 -4.01 29.20 12.18
C THR A 195 -3.25 30.48 12.54
N ASP A 196 -2.90 30.68 13.80
CA ASP A 196 -2.14 31.84 14.30
C ASP A 196 -0.70 31.90 13.75
N LEU A 197 -0.17 30.76 13.31
CA LEU A 197 1.09 30.66 12.58
C LEU A 197 0.96 31.02 11.09
N GLY A 198 -0.27 31.27 10.60
CA GLY A 198 -0.56 31.51 9.19
C GLY A 198 -0.42 30.24 8.34
N LEU A 199 -0.70 29.09 8.93
CA LEU A 199 -0.64 27.76 8.31
C LEU A 199 -2.05 27.17 8.19
N SER A 200 -2.21 26.23 7.28
CA SER A 200 -3.45 25.48 7.06
C SER A 200 -3.38 24.10 7.69
N VAL A 201 -4.54 23.53 7.99
CA VAL A 201 -4.68 22.23 8.67
C VAL A 201 -5.18 21.19 7.68
N ILE A 202 -4.56 20.01 7.67
CA ILE A 202 -5.06 18.85 6.93
C ILE A 202 -5.28 17.73 7.96
N PRO A 203 -6.52 17.40 8.31
CA PRO A 203 -6.80 16.24 9.14
C PRO A 203 -6.48 14.95 8.39
N ARG A 204 -5.96 13.97 9.11
CA ARG A 204 -5.58 12.69 8.53
C ARG A 204 -5.72 11.56 9.54
N GLY A 205 -6.43 10.50 9.14
CA GLY A 205 -6.36 9.17 9.76
C GLY A 205 -5.21 8.35 9.17
N ALA A 206 -5.45 7.09 8.81
CA ALA A 206 -4.40 6.20 8.29
C ALA A 206 -3.91 6.47 6.84
N GLY A 207 -4.48 7.45 6.15
CA GLY A 207 -4.14 7.77 4.76
C GLY A 207 -4.46 6.64 3.79
N THR A 208 -5.60 5.98 3.94
CA THR A 208 -6.09 4.87 3.08
C THR A 208 -7.05 5.35 1.97
N GLY A 209 -7.41 6.63 1.95
CA GLY A 209 -8.31 7.21 0.94
C GLY A 209 -7.76 7.10 -0.49
N LEU A 210 -8.68 7.02 -1.46
CA LEU A 210 -8.39 6.74 -2.88
C LEU A 210 -8.69 7.93 -3.81
N THR A 211 -8.93 9.11 -3.24
CA THR A 211 -9.35 10.33 -3.97
C THR A 211 -8.40 11.50 -3.77
N GLY A 212 -7.30 11.28 -3.06
CA GLY A 212 -6.34 12.30 -2.71
C GLY A 212 -6.78 13.15 -1.50
N GLY A 213 -7.82 12.76 -0.75
CA GLY A 213 -8.41 13.53 0.36
C GLY A 213 -7.40 14.08 1.39
N ALA A 214 -6.32 13.34 1.65
CA ALA A 214 -5.27 13.72 2.61
C ALA A 214 -3.99 14.28 1.97
N VAL A 215 -3.98 14.51 0.64
CA VAL A 215 -2.83 15.04 -0.10
C VAL A 215 -2.76 16.58 0.05
N PRO A 216 -1.63 17.15 0.50
CA PRO A 216 -1.46 18.60 0.59
C PRO A 216 -1.46 19.28 -0.79
N LEU A 217 -2.50 20.07 -1.05
CA LEU A 217 -2.65 20.82 -2.30
C LEU A 217 -2.08 22.25 -2.24
N ARG A 218 -1.61 22.67 -1.06
CA ARG A 218 -0.98 23.99 -0.81
C ARG A 218 0.31 23.82 0.01
N SER A 219 1.23 24.78 -0.12
CA SER A 219 2.61 24.68 0.42
C SER A 219 2.77 25.00 1.91
N LYS A 220 1.73 25.48 2.60
CA LYS A 220 1.76 25.92 4.00
C LYS A 220 0.87 25.07 4.91
N CYS A 221 0.84 23.77 4.67
CA CYS A 221 -0.05 22.86 5.37
C CYS A 221 0.67 22.06 6.46
N VAL A 222 0.00 21.93 7.61
CA VAL A 222 0.36 21.01 8.70
C VAL A 222 -0.60 19.84 8.66
N ILE A 223 -0.07 18.62 8.65
CA ILE A 223 -0.88 17.42 8.80
C ILE A 223 -1.17 17.22 10.29
N VAL A 224 -2.44 17.07 10.65
CA VAL A 224 -2.85 16.65 11.99
C VAL A 224 -3.24 15.18 11.91
N ASN A 225 -2.36 14.31 12.40
CA ASN A 225 -2.54 12.86 12.37
C ASN A 225 -3.28 12.38 13.64
N MET A 226 -4.47 11.82 13.43
CA MET A 226 -5.41 11.43 14.47
C MET A 226 -5.26 9.99 14.97
N GLU A 227 -4.38 9.17 14.37
CA GLU A 227 -4.24 7.73 14.67
C GLU A 227 -3.80 7.44 16.12
N LYS A 228 -3.33 8.45 16.86
CA LYS A 228 -3.03 8.34 18.30
C LYS A 228 -4.26 8.38 19.20
N LEU A 229 -5.35 9.01 18.76
CA LEU A 229 -6.63 9.00 19.48
C LEU A 229 -7.35 7.70 19.18
N ASN A 230 -6.88 6.60 19.75
CA ASN A 230 -7.31 5.24 19.41
C ASN A 230 -7.97 4.50 20.58
N ALA A 231 -8.53 5.21 21.55
CA ALA A 231 -9.25 4.57 22.65
C ALA A 231 -10.66 4.10 22.23
N ILE A 232 -11.00 2.87 22.61
CA ILE A 232 -12.37 2.36 22.64
C ILE A 232 -12.87 2.55 24.07
N ARG A 233 -13.84 3.45 24.27
CA ARG A 233 -14.29 3.90 25.61
C ARG A 233 -15.36 3.00 26.23
N GLY A 234 -15.91 2.08 25.44
CA GLY A 234 -16.80 1.01 25.90
C GLY A 234 -18.12 0.95 25.12
N ILE A 235 -18.93 -0.04 25.48
CA ILE A 235 -20.26 -0.27 24.91
C ILE A 235 -21.31 0.04 25.98
N SER A 236 -22.33 0.80 25.60
CA SER A 236 -23.46 1.20 26.46
C SER A 236 -24.78 0.93 25.75
N THR A 237 -25.89 0.94 26.48
CA THR A 237 -27.24 0.78 25.90
C THR A 237 -27.95 2.12 25.81
N ARG A 238 -28.67 2.35 24.71
CA ARG A 238 -29.50 3.54 24.48
C ARG A 238 -30.90 3.12 24.04
N ASP A 239 -31.88 3.96 24.37
CA ASP A 239 -33.27 3.81 23.94
C ASP A 239 -33.46 4.48 22.57
N PHE A 240 -34.14 3.77 21.66
CA PHE A 240 -34.47 4.22 20.31
C PHE A 240 -35.96 4.08 20.05
N GLN A 241 -36.58 5.09 19.46
CA GLN A 241 -37.98 5.03 19.05
C GLN A 241 -38.08 4.52 17.61
N LEU A 242 -38.77 3.40 17.42
CA LEU A 242 -38.99 2.77 16.12
C LEU A 242 -40.21 3.38 15.40
N ASP A 243 -40.36 3.04 14.11
CA ASP A 243 -41.44 3.53 13.24
C ASP A 243 -42.85 3.22 13.76
N ASN A 244 -43.00 2.10 14.49
CA ASN A 244 -44.26 1.69 15.13
C ASN A 244 -44.52 2.38 16.48
N GLY A 245 -43.66 3.33 16.90
CA GLY A 245 -43.71 4.03 18.18
C GLY A 245 -43.15 3.23 19.37
N GLN A 246 -42.68 2.00 19.15
CA GLN A 246 -42.06 1.18 20.19
C GLN A 246 -40.68 1.72 20.56
N ILE A 247 -40.37 1.73 21.85
CA ILE A 247 -39.01 1.99 22.34
C ILE A 247 -38.25 0.67 22.37
N MET A 248 -37.10 0.63 21.70
CA MET A 248 -36.19 -0.51 21.67
C MET A 248 -34.83 -0.09 22.23
N GLN A 249 -34.23 -0.97 23.03
CA GLN A 249 -32.87 -0.79 23.50
C GLN A 249 -31.88 -1.39 22.52
N ALA A 250 -30.85 -0.63 22.16
CA ALA A 250 -29.75 -1.11 21.34
C ALA A 250 -28.40 -0.69 21.93
N SER A 251 -27.37 -1.49 21.62
CA SER A 251 -26.00 -1.24 22.04
C SER A 251 -25.37 -0.15 21.18
N VAL A 252 -24.53 0.67 21.80
CA VAL A 252 -23.79 1.76 21.17
C VAL A 252 -22.36 1.73 21.68
N ILE A 253 -21.39 1.81 20.78
CA ILE A 253 -19.97 1.89 21.11
C ILE A 253 -19.47 3.32 21.03
N GLU A 254 -18.68 3.74 22.03
CA GLU A 254 -17.96 5.01 22.01
C GLU A 254 -16.50 4.77 21.62
N VAL A 255 -16.05 5.45 20.56
CA VAL A 255 -14.71 5.30 19.99
C VAL A 255 -14.10 6.66 19.69
N GLU A 256 -12.79 6.77 19.87
CA GLU A 256 -12.01 7.86 19.31
C GLU A 256 -11.76 7.66 17.81
N THR A 257 -11.60 8.75 17.08
CA THR A 257 -11.52 8.72 15.60
C THR A 257 -10.26 8.07 15.01
N GLY A 258 -9.21 7.90 15.80
CA GLY A 258 -7.99 7.18 15.42
C GLY A 258 -8.09 5.67 15.59
N VAL A 259 -9.17 5.15 16.20
CA VAL A 259 -9.43 3.71 16.30
C VAL A 259 -9.46 3.10 14.90
N VAL A 260 -8.70 2.02 14.70
CA VAL A 260 -8.74 1.23 13.46
C VAL A 260 -10.08 0.51 13.40
N THR A 261 -10.74 0.53 12.25
CA THR A 261 -12.11 0.02 12.10
C THR A 261 -12.23 -1.45 12.50
N GLU A 262 -11.28 -2.29 12.08
CA GLU A 262 -11.21 -3.71 12.46
C GLU A 262 -11.17 -3.89 13.99
N GLN A 263 -10.49 -3.03 14.74
CA GLN A 263 -10.45 -3.11 16.21
C GLN A 263 -11.81 -2.76 16.84
N ALA A 264 -12.55 -1.81 16.27
CA ALA A 264 -13.92 -1.51 16.71
C ALA A 264 -14.87 -2.68 16.40
N MET A 265 -14.66 -3.36 15.26
CA MET A 265 -15.40 -4.55 14.88
C MET A 265 -15.11 -5.73 15.82
N GLU A 266 -13.84 -5.98 16.13
CA GLU A 266 -13.40 -7.02 17.09
C GLU A 266 -13.99 -6.78 18.49
N ALA A 267 -13.93 -5.54 19.00
CA ALA A 267 -14.50 -5.19 20.29
C ALA A 267 -16.03 -5.40 20.36
N ALA A 268 -16.74 -5.15 19.25
CA ALA A 268 -18.16 -5.47 19.14
C ALA A 268 -18.39 -7.00 19.08
N ASP A 269 -17.58 -7.73 18.31
CA ASP A 269 -17.71 -9.18 18.12
C ASP A 269 -17.51 -9.96 19.42
N GLU A 270 -16.58 -9.51 20.28
CA GLU A 270 -16.36 -10.07 21.64
C GLU A 270 -17.63 -10.06 22.51
N HIS A 271 -18.57 -9.15 22.22
CA HIS A 271 -19.85 -9.02 22.91
C HIS A 271 -21.02 -9.64 22.13
N GLY A 272 -20.76 -10.38 21.04
CA GLY A 272 -21.79 -10.95 20.17
C GLY A 272 -22.54 -9.89 19.36
N LEU A 273 -21.92 -8.72 19.13
CA LEU A 273 -22.48 -7.59 18.41
C LEU A 273 -21.74 -7.36 17.08
N VAL A 274 -22.36 -6.60 16.19
CA VAL A 274 -21.85 -6.26 14.87
C VAL A 274 -21.68 -4.74 14.78
N PHE A 275 -20.45 -4.32 14.50
CA PHE A 275 -20.15 -2.98 14.01
C PHE A 275 -20.30 -2.98 12.49
N ALA A 276 -21.34 -2.31 11.98
CA ALA A 276 -21.80 -2.51 10.60
C ALA A 276 -21.04 -1.70 9.53
N THR A 277 -20.28 -0.66 9.91
CA THR A 277 -19.46 0.10 8.95
C THR A 277 -18.17 -0.67 8.68
N ASP A 278 -18.14 -1.43 7.58
CA ASP A 278 -17.11 -2.43 7.27
C ASP A 278 -16.38 -2.18 5.92
N PRO A 279 -15.69 -1.04 5.75
CA PRO A 279 -14.99 -0.72 4.51
C PRO A 279 -13.95 -1.76 4.14
N THR A 280 -13.69 -1.91 2.84
CA THR A 280 -12.69 -2.85 2.33
C THR A 280 -11.29 -2.63 2.95
N SER A 281 -10.99 -1.45 3.50
CA SER A 281 -9.74 -1.14 4.21
C SER A 281 -9.81 -1.27 5.75
N GLU A 282 -10.79 -1.99 6.30
CA GLU A 282 -11.08 -2.11 7.75
C GLU A 282 -9.84 -2.33 8.64
N TRP A 283 -8.87 -3.12 8.17
CA TRP A 283 -7.61 -3.43 8.87
C TRP A 283 -6.68 -2.21 9.07
N SER A 284 -6.94 -1.09 8.40
CA SER A 284 -6.11 0.11 8.51
C SER A 284 -6.87 1.42 8.56
N CYS A 285 -8.04 1.56 7.94
CA CYS A 285 -8.76 2.83 7.99
C CYS A 285 -9.26 3.12 9.41
N THR A 286 -9.33 4.40 9.75
CA THR A 286 -9.75 4.84 11.08
C THR A 286 -11.17 5.38 11.07
N ILE A 287 -11.85 5.33 12.22
CA ILE A 287 -13.23 5.79 12.38
C ILE A 287 -13.45 7.22 11.87
N GLY A 288 -12.51 8.15 12.12
CA GLY A 288 -12.62 9.52 11.61
C GLY A 288 -12.62 9.61 10.09
N GLY A 289 -11.83 8.76 9.42
CA GLY A 289 -11.86 8.65 7.97
C GLY A 289 -13.18 8.09 7.45
N ASN A 290 -13.73 7.08 8.14
CA ASN A 290 -15.03 6.49 7.76
C ASN A 290 -16.16 7.53 7.82
N ILE A 291 -16.17 8.40 8.84
CA ILE A 291 -17.17 9.47 8.95
C ILE A 291 -16.90 10.56 7.90
N ALA A 292 -15.65 10.98 7.72
CA ALA A 292 -15.29 12.03 6.77
C ALA A 292 -15.61 11.67 5.31
N GLU A 293 -15.61 10.38 4.96
CA GLU A 293 -15.92 9.86 3.62
C GLU A 293 -17.34 9.26 3.50
N ASN A 294 -18.06 9.10 4.62
CA ASN A 294 -19.29 8.29 4.70
C ASN A 294 -19.09 6.87 4.17
N ALA A 295 -18.05 6.19 4.66
CA ALA A 295 -17.61 4.89 4.17
C ALA A 295 -18.72 3.83 4.22
N GLY A 296 -18.81 3.03 3.17
CA GLY A 296 -19.62 1.82 3.10
C GLY A 296 -18.77 0.55 3.16
N GLY A 297 -19.41 -0.60 2.96
CA GLY A 297 -18.75 -1.90 2.91
C GLY A 297 -19.68 -2.98 2.37
N LYS A 298 -19.36 -4.25 2.59
CA LYS A 298 -20.18 -5.38 2.10
C LYS A 298 -21.46 -5.55 2.90
N MET A 299 -21.48 -5.13 4.17
CA MET A 299 -22.67 -5.22 5.04
C MET A 299 -23.65 -4.06 4.81
N ALA A 300 -23.31 -3.10 3.95
CA ALA A 300 -24.16 -1.95 3.63
C ALA A 300 -25.51 -2.35 3.03
N VAL A 301 -25.58 -3.51 2.35
CA VAL A 301 -26.84 -4.07 1.86
C VAL A 301 -27.89 -4.20 2.96
N GLN A 302 -27.47 -4.55 4.18
CA GLN A 302 -28.35 -4.70 5.34
C GLN A 302 -28.44 -3.44 6.20
N TRP A 303 -27.31 -2.82 6.54
CA TRP A 303 -27.25 -1.74 7.54
C TRP A 303 -26.83 -0.38 6.99
N GLY A 304 -26.63 -0.25 5.69
CA GLY A 304 -26.23 1.00 5.05
C GLY A 304 -24.77 1.40 5.30
N THR A 305 -24.43 2.65 4.98
CA THR A 305 -23.09 3.23 5.12
C THR A 305 -22.90 3.85 6.51
N CYS A 306 -21.77 4.55 6.72
CA CYS A 306 -21.44 5.18 7.99
C CYS A 306 -22.57 6.06 8.56
N ILE A 307 -23.21 6.91 7.75
CA ILE A 307 -24.33 7.79 8.18
C ILE A 307 -25.50 7.01 8.79
N ASP A 308 -25.76 5.79 8.31
CA ASP A 308 -26.88 4.98 8.79
C ASP A 308 -26.66 4.46 10.20
N ASN A 309 -25.40 4.35 10.62
CA ASN A 309 -24.98 3.72 11.87
C ASN A 309 -24.45 4.74 12.90
N LEU A 310 -24.19 5.97 12.46
CA LEU A 310 -23.64 7.04 13.28
C LEU A 310 -24.75 7.70 14.12
N LEU A 311 -24.53 7.77 15.43
CA LEU A 311 -25.49 8.33 16.40
C LEU A 311 -25.10 9.74 16.85
N GLU A 312 -23.86 9.91 17.26
CA GLU A 312 -23.32 11.18 17.77
C GLU A 312 -21.84 11.27 17.45
N TRP A 313 -21.33 12.45 17.13
CA TRP A 313 -19.88 12.67 16.99
C TRP A 313 -19.47 14.04 17.51
N ARG A 314 -18.20 14.12 17.92
CA ARG A 314 -17.55 15.33 18.38
C ARG A 314 -16.56 15.81 17.33
N MET A 315 -16.44 17.12 17.18
CA MET A 315 -15.49 17.70 16.25
C MET A 315 -14.93 19.04 16.74
N ALA A 316 -13.68 19.28 16.41
CA ALA A 316 -12.99 20.54 16.56
C ALA A 316 -13.16 21.39 15.30
N MET A 317 -13.69 22.60 15.48
CA MET A 317 -14.04 23.51 14.40
C MET A 317 -12.91 24.49 14.06
N PRO A 318 -12.90 25.10 12.86
CA PRO A 318 -11.88 26.07 12.43
C PRO A 318 -11.78 27.30 13.33
N ASN A 319 -12.88 27.67 14.01
CA ASN A 319 -12.93 28.78 14.95
C ASN A 319 -12.33 28.46 16.34
N GLY A 320 -11.89 27.22 16.56
CA GLY A 320 -11.31 26.76 17.83
C GLY A 320 -12.34 26.25 18.85
N GLU A 321 -13.62 26.13 18.48
CA GLU A 321 -14.66 25.54 19.33
C GLU A 321 -14.79 24.03 19.12
N ASN A 322 -15.29 23.33 20.13
CA ASN A 322 -15.72 21.94 20.01
C ASN A 322 -17.24 21.87 19.83
N TRP A 323 -17.68 21.14 18.81
CA TRP A 323 -19.10 20.89 18.53
C TRP A 323 -19.43 19.41 18.74
N VAL A 324 -20.67 19.14 19.12
CA VAL A 324 -21.29 17.82 19.19
C VAL A 324 -22.46 17.78 18.23
N VAL A 325 -22.45 16.84 17.31
CA VAL A 325 -23.55 16.60 16.38
C VAL A 325 -24.26 15.31 16.80
N ARG A 326 -25.57 15.36 16.97
CA ARG A 326 -26.39 14.22 17.41
C ARG A 326 -27.54 13.97 16.45
N ARG A 327 -27.69 12.72 16.00
CA ARG A 327 -28.90 12.24 15.32
C ARG A 327 -29.96 11.89 16.35
N VAL A 328 -31.13 12.53 16.28
CA VAL A 328 -32.18 12.40 17.31
C VAL A 328 -33.27 11.38 16.96
N ASP A 329 -33.35 10.93 15.70
CA ASP A 329 -34.40 10.08 15.15
C ASP A 329 -33.84 8.81 14.48
N HIS A 330 -32.87 8.16 15.14
CA HIS A 330 -32.25 6.93 14.63
C HIS A 330 -33.20 5.73 14.76
N ARG A 331 -33.47 5.02 13.64
CA ARG A 331 -34.49 3.96 13.53
C ARG A 331 -33.98 2.52 13.63
N LEU A 332 -32.70 2.31 13.94
CA LEU A 332 -32.03 0.99 14.00
C LEU A 332 -32.09 0.19 12.69
N ARG A 333 -32.19 0.91 11.57
CA ARG A 333 -32.10 0.40 10.20
C ARG A 333 -31.48 1.47 9.32
N LYS A 334 -31.05 1.08 8.12
CA LYS A 334 -30.63 2.05 7.09
C LYS A 334 -31.74 3.05 6.76
N ILE A 335 -31.34 4.25 6.39
CA ILE A 335 -32.19 5.38 6.01
C ILE A 335 -32.88 5.06 4.68
N LEU A 336 -34.21 5.17 4.66
CA LEU A 336 -35.06 5.02 3.48
C LEU A 336 -35.32 6.38 2.81
N HIS A 337 -35.79 6.37 1.56
CA HIS A 337 -35.98 7.60 0.78
C HIS A 337 -37.07 8.51 1.34
N GLU A 338 -38.09 7.91 1.96
CA GLU A 338 -39.22 8.57 2.61
C GLU A 338 -38.93 9.04 4.05
N ASP A 339 -37.78 8.65 4.61
CA ASP A 339 -37.43 9.02 5.99
C ASP A 339 -37.09 10.50 6.09
N SER A 340 -37.59 11.17 7.13
CA SER A 340 -36.97 12.40 7.64
C SER A 340 -35.88 12.04 8.65
N VAL A 341 -34.71 12.67 8.53
CA VAL A 341 -33.54 12.50 9.39
C VAL A 341 -33.12 13.84 9.98
N THR A 342 -32.92 13.87 11.30
CA THR A 342 -32.70 15.11 12.05
C THR A 342 -31.39 15.08 12.81
N PHE A 343 -30.56 16.11 12.59
CA PHE A 343 -29.32 16.34 13.31
C PHE A 343 -29.41 17.63 14.14
N GLU A 344 -29.06 17.54 15.42
CA GLU A 344 -28.89 18.70 16.29
C GLU A 344 -27.42 18.97 16.56
N ILE A 345 -27.01 20.23 16.47
CA ILE A 345 -25.63 20.67 16.63
C ILE A 345 -25.53 21.49 17.91
N TRP A 346 -24.59 21.14 18.78
CA TRP A 346 -24.40 21.75 20.08
C TRP A 346 -22.96 22.19 20.25
N ASN A 347 -22.72 23.32 20.89
CA ASN A 347 -21.37 23.72 21.31
C ASN A 347 -20.98 23.10 22.65
N GLU A 348 -19.72 23.26 23.05
CA GLU A 348 -19.20 22.78 24.33
C GLU A 348 -19.91 23.35 25.56
N SER A 349 -20.53 24.53 25.46
CA SER A 349 -21.34 25.12 26.54
C SER A 349 -22.73 24.51 26.69
N GLY A 350 -23.12 23.58 25.81
CA GLY A 350 -24.47 22.98 25.79
C GLY A 350 -25.53 23.86 25.13
N THR A 351 -25.13 24.86 24.35
CA THR A 351 -26.04 25.70 23.56
C THR A 351 -26.24 25.08 22.19
N ARG A 352 -27.50 24.93 21.75
CA ARG A 352 -27.81 24.44 20.40
C ARG A 352 -27.47 25.51 19.35
N ILE A 353 -26.60 25.16 18.43
CA ILE A 353 -26.14 26.02 17.33
C ILE A 353 -27.12 25.96 16.16
N ASP A 354 -27.54 24.76 15.78
CA ASP A 354 -28.41 24.53 14.64
C ASP A 354 -29.21 23.22 14.78
N ARG A 355 -30.23 23.08 13.94
CA ARG A 355 -31.01 21.85 13.77
C ARG A 355 -31.29 21.64 12.29
N ILE A 356 -30.74 20.57 11.74
CA ILE A 356 -30.79 20.26 10.32
C ILE A 356 -31.72 19.07 10.12
N GLU A 357 -32.73 19.24 9.26
CA GLU A 357 -33.62 18.17 8.81
C GLU A 357 -33.33 17.87 7.35
N LEU A 358 -33.16 16.59 7.03
CA LEU A 358 -32.93 16.08 5.68
C LEU A 358 -33.97 15.01 5.37
N LEU A 359 -34.50 15.02 4.15
CA LEU A 359 -35.24 13.88 3.61
C LEU A 359 -34.23 12.81 3.17
N GLY A 360 -34.61 11.53 3.17
CA GLY A 360 -33.76 10.45 2.70
C GLY A 360 -33.27 10.65 1.26
N THR A 361 -34.07 11.32 0.42
CA THR A 361 -33.69 11.73 -0.94
C THR A 361 -32.67 12.87 -1.00
N ASP A 362 -32.52 13.65 0.07
CA ASP A 362 -31.44 14.66 0.17
C ASP A 362 -30.10 13.98 0.48
N ILE A 363 -30.13 12.82 1.14
CA ILE A 363 -28.93 12.05 1.48
C ILE A 363 -28.49 11.21 0.29
N ARG A 364 -29.41 10.51 -0.38
CA ARG A 364 -29.11 9.64 -1.53
C ARG A 364 -30.18 9.72 -2.60
N LYS A 365 -29.78 9.66 -3.87
CA LYS A 365 -30.71 9.53 -4.99
C LYS A 365 -31.59 8.27 -4.86
N LYS A 366 -32.86 8.41 -5.23
CA LYS A 366 -33.84 7.29 -5.20
C LYS A 366 -33.34 6.10 -6.02
N GLY A 367 -33.41 4.90 -5.44
CA GLY A 367 -32.98 3.65 -6.06
C GLY A 367 -31.49 3.33 -5.89
N LEU A 368 -30.71 4.21 -5.24
CA LEU A 368 -29.30 4.00 -4.94
C LEU A 368 -29.10 3.82 -3.43
N TRP A 369 -28.37 2.77 -3.04
CA TRP A 369 -28.09 2.47 -1.63
C TRP A 369 -26.83 3.15 -1.11
N LYS A 370 -25.88 3.46 -2.01
CA LYS A 370 -24.67 4.25 -1.74
C LYS A 370 -24.70 5.48 -2.64
N ASP A 371 -24.57 6.66 -2.04
CA ASP A 371 -24.46 7.94 -2.76
C ASP A 371 -23.84 8.95 -1.81
N ILE A 372 -22.67 9.43 -2.18
CA ILE A 372 -21.93 10.43 -1.40
C ILE A 372 -21.70 11.72 -2.18
N THR A 373 -22.48 11.93 -3.24
CA THR A 373 -22.31 13.09 -4.12
C THR A 373 -22.81 14.37 -3.48
N ASN A 374 -23.90 14.33 -2.68
CA ASN A 374 -24.32 15.51 -1.92
C ASN A 374 -23.33 15.83 -0.80
N LYS A 375 -22.28 16.60 -1.12
CA LYS A 375 -21.26 16.99 -0.14
C LYS A 375 -21.74 18.05 0.84
N ALA A 376 -22.84 18.74 0.58
CA ALA A 376 -23.35 19.78 1.47
C ALA A 376 -24.20 19.22 2.62
N LEU A 377 -25.02 18.20 2.37
CA LEU A 377 -25.92 17.57 3.37
C LEU A 377 -26.66 18.60 4.24
N GLY A 378 -27.19 19.67 3.64
CA GLY A 378 -27.88 20.75 4.36
C GLY A 378 -27.03 21.48 5.42
N GLY A 379 -25.71 21.28 5.41
CA GLY A 379 -24.77 21.84 6.38
C GLY A 379 -24.41 20.92 7.56
N VAL A 380 -24.71 19.62 7.52
CA VAL A 380 -24.30 18.67 8.56
C VAL A 380 -22.76 18.64 8.67
N PRO A 381 -22.17 18.98 9.84
CA PRO A 381 -20.72 19.09 9.98
C PRO A 381 -19.96 17.77 10.00
N GLY A 382 -18.78 17.76 9.39
CA GLY A 382 -17.79 16.67 9.41
C GLY A 382 -18.14 15.46 8.52
N LEU A 383 -19.40 15.05 8.48
CA LEU A 383 -19.86 13.88 7.73
C LEU A 383 -19.78 14.10 6.21
N GLN A 384 -19.05 13.24 5.51
CA GLN A 384 -18.88 13.29 4.04
C GLN A 384 -18.10 14.53 3.54
N LYS A 385 -17.45 15.29 4.42
CA LYS A 385 -16.78 16.58 4.11
C LYS A 385 -15.29 16.46 3.83
N GLU A 386 -14.71 15.28 4.01
CA GLU A 386 -13.28 15.04 3.74
C GLU A 386 -12.35 16.00 4.49
N GLY A 387 -12.76 16.41 5.69
CA GLY A 387 -11.98 17.30 6.57
C GLY A 387 -11.89 18.76 6.12
N THR A 388 -12.79 19.20 5.22
CA THR A 388 -12.83 20.59 4.73
C THR A 388 -13.56 21.56 5.65
N ASP A 389 -14.15 21.08 6.75
CA ASP A 389 -14.96 21.90 7.67
C ASP A 389 -14.60 21.73 9.16
N GLY A 390 -13.67 20.83 9.50
CA GLY A 390 -13.27 20.57 10.87
C GLY A 390 -12.52 19.24 11.02
N ILE A 391 -12.21 18.88 12.27
CA ILE A 391 -11.59 17.60 12.62
C ILE A 391 -12.52 16.84 13.56
N ILE A 392 -13.00 15.67 13.16
CA ILE A 392 -13.78 14.78 14.01
C ILE A 392 -12.82 14.15 15.04
N THR A 393 -13.24 14.03 16.29
CA THR A 393 -12.38 13.59 17.40
C THR A 393 -12.83 12.29 18.06
N SER A 394 -14.14 12.12 18.27
CA SER A 394 -14.76 10.89 18.79
C SER A 394 -16.18 10.71 18.27
N ALA A 395 -16.72 9.49 18.36
CA ALA A 395 -18.03 9.15 17.84
C ALA A 395 -18.71 7.99 18.59
N PHE A 396 -20.03 7.98 18.52
CA PHE A 396 -20.92 6.91 18.97
C PHE A 396 -21.55 6.22 17.75
N PHE A 397 -21.39 4.90 17.68
CA PHE A 397 -21.98 4.06 16.64
C PHE A 397 -22.98 3.08 17.23
N VAL A 398 -24.11 2.91 16.54
CA VAL A 398 -25.07 1.86 16.86
C VAL A 398 -24.48 0.50 16.48
N LEU A 399 -24.64 -0.47 17.37
CA LEU A 399 -24.26 -1.87 17.17
C LEU A 399 -25.51 -2.75 17.02
N TYR A 400 -25.36 -3.83 16.26
CA TYR A 400 -26.46 -4.77 15.98
C TYR A 400 -26.18 -6.15 16.57
N PRO A 401 -27.21 -6.94 16.92
CA PRO A 401 -27.00 -8.32 17.33
C PRO A 401 -26.45 -9.15 16.17
N LYS A 402 -25.44 -9.99 16.45
CA LYS A 402 -24.90 -10.94 15.49
C LYS A 402 -25.91 -12.06 15.21
N PHE A 403 -26.01 -12.46 13.95
CA PHE A 403 -26.81 -13.63 13.57
C PHE A 403 -26.11 -14.92 14.03
N PRO A 404 -26.81 -15.82 14.75
CA PRO A 404 -26.23 -17.08 15.20
C PRO A 404 -25.91 -18.02 14.04
N GLU A 405 -26.71 -17.96 12.98
CA GLU A 405 -26.62 -18.86 11.84
C GLU A 405 -26.29 -18.09 10.55
N LYS A 406 -25.35 -18.66 9.77
CA LYS A 406 -24.90 -18.11 8.49
C LYS A 406 -24.53 -19.24 7.53
N ARG A 407 -24.83 -19.07 6.24
CA ARG A 407 -24.34 -19.91 5.14
C ARG A 407 -23.74 -19.05 4.04
N THR A 408 -22.62 -19.52 3.49
CA THR A 408 -21.90 -18.85 2.40
C THR A 408 -22.10 -19.63 1.11
N LEU A 409 -22.55 -18.93 0.06
CA LEU A 409 -22.74 -19.45 -1.28
C LEU A 409 -21.73 -18.81 -2.25
N CYS A 410 -21.38 -19.56 -3.29
CA CYS A 410 -20.58 -19.09 -4.42
C CYS A 410 -21.33 -19.46 -5.71
N LEU A 411 -21.70 -18.47 -6.51
CA LEU A 411 -22.29 -18.66 -7.82
C LEU A 411 -21.21 -18.43 -8.90
N GLU A 412 -21.11 -19.36 -9.85
CA GLU A 412 -20.26 -19.23 -11.03
C GLU A 412 -21.15 -19.06 -12.27
N PHE A 413 -20.96 -17.95 -12.98
CA PHE A 413 -21.74 -17.62 -14.18
C PHE A 413 -20.95 -18.00 -15.44
N PHE A 414 -21.56 -18.80 -16.31
CA PHE A 414 -21.00 -19.17 -17.61
C PHE A 414 -21.81 -18.53 -18.74
N GLY A 415 -21.20 -18.44 -19.91
CA GLY A 415 -21.85 -17.86 -21.09
C GLY A 415 -20.97 -16.84 -21.79
N PRO A 416 -21.46 -16.26 -22.90
CA PRO A 416 -20.71 -15.28 -23.69
C PRO A 416 -20.65 -13.89 -23.04
N ASP A 417 -21.60 -13.56 -22.17
CA ASP A 417 -21.81 -12.22 -21.61
C ASP A 417 -22.27 -12.25 -20.14
N MET A 418 -22.48 -11.05 -19.58
CA MET A 418 -22.87 -10.80 -18.20
C MET A 418 -24.39 -10.69 -17.98
N ASP A 419 -25.21 -10.98 -18.99
CA ASP A 419 -26.65 -10.70 -18.92
C ASP A 419 -27.38 -11.62 -17.93
N GLU A 420 -27.06 -12.92 -17.93
CA GLU A 420 -27.64 -13.87 -16.97
C GLU A 420 -27.21 -13.53 -15.54
N ALA A 421 -25.92 -13.22 -15.34
CA ALA A 421 -25.40 -12.82 -14.03
C ALA A 421 -26.10 -11.57 -13.48
N SER A 422 -26.29 -10.56 -14.33
CA SER A 422 -26.95 -9.31 -13.94
C SER A 422 -28.43 -9.52 -13.59
N ARG A 423 -29.14 -10.37 -14.33
CA ARG A 423 -30.53 -10.74 -14.02
C ARG A 423 -30.63 -11.49 -12.69
N VAL A 424 -29.75 -12.46 -12.45
CA VAL A 424 -29.70 -13.19 -11.18
C VAL A 424 -29.43 -12.25 -10.01
N ILE A 425 -28.51 -11.29 -10.15
CA ILE A 425 -28.22 -10.29 -9.10
C ILE A 425 -29.45 -9.43 -8.80
N LEU A 426 -30.15 -8.95 -9.83
CA LEU A 426 -31.39 -8.17 -9.66
C LEU A 426 -32.46 -8.99 -8.93
N GLU A 427 -32.76 -10.19 -9.44
CA GLU A 427 -33.76 -11.09 -8.84
C GLU A 427 -33.39 -11.46 -7.39
N LEU A 428 -32.10 -11.66 -7.07
CA LEU A 428 -31.63 -11.90 -5.70
C LEU A 428 -31.85 -10.68 -4.79
N SER A 429 -31.61 -9.47 -5.29
CA SER A 429 -31.83 -8.24 -4.52
C SER A 429 -33.31 -8.00 -4.20
N GLU A 430 -34.21 -8.43 -5.10
CA GLU A 430 -35.66 -8.38 -4.90
C GLU A 430 -36.15 -9.52 -3.99
N LEU A 431 -35.47 -10.68 -4.02
CA LEU A 431 -35.80 -11.85 -3.20
C LEU A 431 -35.55 -11.60 -1.71
N PHE A 432 -34.54 -10.82 -1.35
CA PHE A 432 -34.18 -10.51 0.04
C PHE A 432 -34.38 -9.01 0.36
N PRO A 433 -35.62 -8.53 0.53
CA PRO A 433 -35.87 -7.16 0.96
C PRO A 433 -35.47 -6.96 2.44
N LEU A 434 -35.53 -5.71 2.90
CA LEU A 434 -35.17 -5.31 4.25
C LEU A 434 -35.82 -6.17 5.36
N ARG A 435 -35.06 -6.44 6.43
CA ARG A 435 -35.42 -7.33 7.57
C ARG A 435 -36.81 -7.15 8.16
N SER A 436 -37.45 -5.98 8.06
CA SER A 436 -38.84 -5.80 8.49
C SER A 436 -39.84 -6.72 7.75
N GLU A 437 -39.42 -7.33 6.64
CA GLU A 437 -40.28 -8.11 5.75
C GLU A 437 -40.01 -9.63 5.78
N ASN A 438 -38.81 -10.10 6.18
CA ASN A 438 -38.46 -11.54 6.21
C ASN A 438 -37.50 -11.91 7.37
N PRO A 439 -37.55 -13.16 7.89
CA PRO A 439 -36.68 -13.61 8.98
C PRO A 439 -35.23 -13.91 8.54
N GLU A 440 -35.02 -14.36 7.30
CA GLU A 440 -33.70 -14.50 6.68
C GLU A 440 -33.23 -13.22 5.98
N VAL A 441 -31.92 -12.93 6.05
CA VAL A 441 -31.33 -11.69 5.52
C VAL A 441 -30.08 -11.96 4.69
N LEU A 442 -29.84 -11.06 3.74
CA LEU A 442 -28.61 -10.99 2.97
C LEU A 442 -27.58 -10.13 3.73
N LEU A 443 -26.44 -10.72 4.11
CA LEU A 443 -25.35 -9.97 4.77
C LEU A 443 -24.29 -9.48 3.80
N ALA A 444 -24.12 -10.15 2.67
CA ALA A 444 -23.17 -9.75 1.65
C ALA A 444 -23.59 -10.30 0.28
N LEU A 445 -23.33 -9.52 -0.77
CA LEU A 445 -23.57 -9.87 -2.17
C LEU A 445 -22.45 -9.28 -3.03
N GLU A 446 -21.35 -10.02 -3.18
CA GLU A 446 -20.10 -9.53 -3.74
C GLU A 446 -19.76 -10.20 -5.06
N HIS A 447 -19.56 -9.42 -6.12
CA HIS A 447 -19.28 -9.95 -7.45
C HIS A 447 -17.93 -9.48 -7.99
N PHE A 448 -17.28 -10.31 -8.80
CA PHE A 448 -16.11 -9.93 -9.62
C PHE A 448 -16.14 -10.59 -11.00
N ASP A 449 -15.64 -9.87 -12.01
CA ASP A 449 -15.70 -10.24 -13.44
C ASP A 449 -14.55 -11.13 -13.93
N ASP A 450 -14.55 -11.46 -15.23
CA ASP A 450 -13.57 -12.33 -15.87
C ASP A 450 -12.15 -11.78 -15.88
N GLU A 451 -11.96 -10.47 -15.91
CA GLU A 451 -10.63 -9.87 -15.78
C GLU A 451 -10.05 -10.09 -14.38
N TYR A 452 -10.87 -10.03 -13.33
CA TYR A 452 -10.46 -10.40 -11.99
C TYR A 452 -10.24 -11.90 -11.81
N ILE A 453 -11.13 -12.75 -12.35
CA ILE A 453 -10.99 -14.21 -12.33
C ILE A 453 -9.63 -14.63 -12.89
N ARG A 454 -9.23 -14.04 -14.02
CA ARG A 454 -7.89 -14.24 -14.63
C ARG A 454 -6.77 -13.72 -13.74
N ALA A 455 -6.92 -12.52 -13.19
CA ALA A 455 -5.87 -11.86 -12.41
C ALA A 455 -5.56 -12.52 -11.06
N ILE A 456 -6.56 -13.15 -10.43
CA ILE A 456 -6.38 -13.85 -9.15
C ILE A 456 -6.11 -15.35 -9.30
N GLU A 457 -6.01 -15.84 -10.55
CA GLU A 457 -5.90 -17.27 -10.87
C GLU A 457 -6.99 -18.09 -10.18
N TYR A 458 -8.24 -17.63 -10.34
CA TYR A 458 -9.39 -18.20 -9.66
C TYR A 458 -9.54 -19.70 -9.94
N LYS A 459 -9.72 -20.49 -8.88
CA LYS A 459 -9.95 -21.93 -8.99
C LYS A 459 -11.43 -22.19 -9.22
N VAL A 460 -11.77 -22.52 -10.46
CA VAL A 460 -13.12 -22.89 -10.90
C VAL A 460 -13.60 -24.12 -10.12
N LYS A 461 -14.80 -24.02 -9.54
CA LYS A 461 -15.43 -25.07 -8.74
C LYS A 461 -16.26 -26.01 -9.60
N ALA A 462 -16.84 -25.50 -10.70
CA ALA A 462 -17.54 -26.32 -11.66
C ALA A 462 -16.60 -27.31 -12.37
N ALA A 463 -17.12 -28.51 -12.65
CA ALA A 463 -16.47 -29.47 -13.53
C ALA A 463 -16.62 -29.07 -15.02
N ARG A 464 -16.22 -27.83 -15.35
CA ARG A 464 -16.21 -27.27 -16.70
C ARG A 464 -14.80 -26.85 -17.06
N ALA A 465 -14.41 -27.04 -18.32
CA ALA A 465 -13.14 -26.55 -18.85
C ALA A 465 -13.13 -25.03 -19.11
N GLN A 466 -14.33 -24.43 -19.23
CA GLN A 466 -14.49 -22.99 -19.44
C GLN A 466 -14.24 -22.21 -18.15
N THR A 467 -13.67 -21.02 -18.28
CA THR A 467 -13.58 -20.06 -17.17
C THR A 467 -14.93 -19.35 -17.00
N PRO A 468 -15.42 -19.14 -15.77
CA PRO A 468 -16.62 -18.35 -15.53
C PRO A 468 -16.43 -16.93 -16.05
N LYS A 469 -17.53 -16.33 -16.54
CA LYS A 469 -17.57 -14.93 -16.95
C LYS A 469 -17.66 -13.99 -15.74
N ALA A 470 -18.22 -14.49 -14.63
CA ALA A 470 -18.25 -13.82 -13.34
C ALA A 470 -18.39 -14.82 -12.19
N VAL A 471 -18.12 -14.34 -10.98
CA VAL A 471 -18.37 -15.06 -9.73
C VAL A 471 -19.10 -14.14 -8.76
N LEU A 472 -20.08 -14.67 -8.03
CA LEU A 472 -20.81 -13.97 -6.96
C LEU A 472 -20.69 -14.74 -5.64
N LEU A 473 -20.29 -14.05 -4.58
CA LEU A 473 -20.23 -14.56 -3.22
C LEU A 473 -21.40 -14.00 -2.41
N ILE A 474 -22.09 -14.87 -1.69
CA ILE A 474 -23.31 -14.53 -0.94
C ILE A 474 -23.18 -15.04 0.48
N ASP A 475 -23.48 -14.20 1.46
CA ASP A 475 -23.70 -14.63 2.85
C ASP A 475 -25.19 -14.43 3.19
N ILE A 476 -25.88 -15.54 3.48
CA ILE A 476 -27.26 -15.55 4.01
C ILE A 476 -27.20 -15.83 5.50
N ALA A 477 -27.94 -15.06 6.30
CA ALA A 477 -27.99 -15.20 7.75
C ALA A 477 -29.41 -15.18 8.31
N GLY A 478 -29.57 -15.72 9.50
CA GLY A 478 -30.85 -15.87 10.19
C GLY A 478 -30.67 -16.17 11.67
N ASN A 479 -31.76 -16.16 12.42
CA ASN A 479 -31.75 -16.45 13.87
C ASN A 479 -31.86 -17.95 14.16
N SER A 480 -32.24 -18.75 13.16
CA SER A 480 -32.32 -20.21 13.26
C SER A 480 -31.75 -20.89 12.00
N PRO A 481 -31.33 -22.17 12.11
CA PRO A 481 -30.86 -22.93 10.94
C PRO A 481 -31.92 -23.06 9.84
N ASP A 482 -33.19 -23.19 10.23
CA ASP A 482 -34.33 -23.34 9.31
C ASP A 482 -34.55 -22.09 8.46
N GLU A 483 -34.40 -20.89 9.05
CA GLU A 483 -34.48 -19.61 8.32
C GLU A 483 -33.40 -19.52 7.24
N VAL A 484 -32.17 -19.90 7.58
CA VAL A 484 -31.04 -19.85 6.63
C VAL A 484 -31.22 -20.89 5.52
N GLU A 485 -31.65 -22.10 5.86
CA GLU A 485 -31.91 -23.13 4.85
C GLU A 485 -33.05 -22.75 3.91
N ASN A 486 -34.11 -22.11 4.43
CA ASN A 486 -35.18 -21.53 3.59
C ASN A 486 -34.61 -20.48 2.63
N GLY A 487 -33.74 -19.60 3.10
CA GLY A 487 -33.05 -18.63 2.24
C GLY A 487 -32.23 -19.31 1.13
N VAL A 488 -31.49 -20.37 1.45
CA VAL A 488 -30.71 -21.16 0.47
C VAL A 488 -31.63 -21.85 -0.56
N GLU A 489 -32.76 -22.42 -0.12
CA GLU A 489 -33.74 -23.04 -1.01
C GLU A 489 -34.36 -22.04 -1.98
N ARG A 490 -34.70 -20.85 -1.50
CA ARG A 490 -35.23 -19.79 -2.37
C ARG A 490 -34.23 -19.37 -3.45
N VAL A 491 -32.93 -19.30 -3.12
CA VAL A 491 -31.87 -19.07 -4.12
C VAL A 491 -31.81 -20.23 -5.11
N ARG A 492 -31.89 -21.48 -4.63
CA ARG A 492 -31.88 -22.66 -5.52
C ARG A 492 -33.02 -22.62 -6.53
N GLN A 493 -34.24 -22.33 -6.07
CA GLN A 493 -35.44 -22.20 -6.90
C GLN A 493 -35.32 -21.06 -7.93
N LEU A 494 -34.72 -19.92 -7.54
CA LEU A 494 -34.45 -18.82 -8.46
C LEU A 494 -33.53 -19.29 -9.60
N LEU A 495 -32.47 -20.03 -9.28
CA LEU A 495 -31.48 -20.49 -10.24
C LEU A 495 -31.98 -21.59 -11.20
N GLU A 496 -33.10 -22.25 -10.93
CA GLU A 496 -33.71 -23.21 -11.89
C GLU A 496 -34.03 -22.56 -13.25
N LYS A 497 -34.24 -21.24 -13.27
CA LYS A 497 -34.50 -20.44 -14.48
C LYS A 497 -33.23 -20.03 -15.24
N HIS A 498 -32.05 -20.23 -14.65
CA HIS A 498 -30.76 -19.70 -15.11
C HIS A 498 -29.74 -20.84 -15.29
N PRO A 499 -29.80 -21.61 -16.40
CA PRO A 499 -29.06 -22.86 -16.56
C PRO A 499 -27.54 -22.69 -16.73
N ASN A 500 -27.05 -21.48 -16.98
CA ASN A 500 -25.61 -21.20 -17.06
C ASN A 500 -25.01 -20.73 -15.74
N THR A 501 -25.82 -20.65 -14.68
CA THR A 501 -25.40 -20.26 -13.34
C THR A 501 -25.32 -21.49 -12.44
N LEU A 502 -24.16 -21.75 -11.86
CA LEU A 502 -23.94 -22.89 -10.98
C LEU A 502 -23.71 -22.42 -9.54
N MET A 503 -24.43 -23.03 -8.59
CA MET A 503 -24.35 -22.71 -7.17
C MET A 503 -23.50 -23.73 -6.41
N PHE A 504 -22.63 -23.22 -5.53
CA PHE A 504 -21.82 -23.99 -4.60
C PHE A 504 -22.05 -23.49 -3.16
N LEU A 505 -22.42 -24.40 -2.28
CA LEU A 505 -22.57 -24.15 -0.85
C LEU A 505 -21.27 -24.52 -0.12
N ALA A 506 -20.76 -23.63 0.73
CA ALA A 506 -19.64 -23.96 1.60
C ALA A 506 -20.05 -25.04 2.61
N ARG A 507 -19.27 -26.13 2.69
CA ARG A 507 -19.55 -27.27 3.57
C ARG A 507 -19.31 -26.96 5.04
N ASP A 508 -18.37 -26.07 5.32
CA ASP A 508 -17.96 -25.67 6.67
C ASP A 508 -17.40 -24.24 6.70
N LYS A 509 -17.01 -23.79 7.89
CA LYS A 509 -16.45 -22.44 8.11
C LYS A 509 -15.12 -22.22 7.40
N GLU A 510 -14.27 -23.24 7.28
CA GLU A 510 -12.96 -23.11 6.62
C GLU A 510 -13.13 -22.92 5.11
N GLU A 511 -14.06 -23.65 4.50
CA GLU A 511 -14.42 -23.49 3.11
C GLU A 511 -15.07 -22.13 2.83
N ALA A 512 -15.91 -21.63 3.73
CA ALA A 512 -16.47 -20.28 3.64
C ALA A 512 -15.35 -19.21 3.68
N VAL A 513 -14.39 -19.33 4.60
CA VAL A 513 -13.21 -18.45 4.64
C VAL A 513 -12.43 -18.52 3.33
N ARG A 514 -12.25 -19.72 2.77
CA ARG A 514 -11.58 -19.91 1.48
C ARG A 514 -12.30 -19.22 0.32
N PHE A 515 -13.64 -19.26 0.26
CA PHE A 515 -14.39 -18.54 -0.76
C PHE A 515 -14.16 -17.03 -0.65
N TRP A 516 -14.22 -16.49 0.57
CA TRP A 516 -14.00 -15.07 0.84
C TRP A 516 -12.54 -14.62 0.65
N GLN A 517 -11.56 -15.52 0.68
CA GLN A 517 -10.17 -15.20 0.37
C GLN A 517 -9.97 -14.74 -1.08
N ASP A 518 -10.76 -15.24 -2.03
CA ASP A 518 -10.66 -14.84 -3.44
C ASP A 518 -10.99 -13.34 -3.60
N ARG A 519 -12.05 -12.86 -2.94
CA ARG A 519 -12.41 -11.43 -2.86
C ARG A 519 -11.31 -10.56 -2.22
N LYS A 520 -10.53 -11.09 -1.27
CA LYS A 520 -9.42 -10.37 -0.63
C LYS A 520 -8.18 -10.23 -1.52
N LYS A 521 -8.10 -10.98 -2.63
CA LYS A 521 -6.97 -11.00 -3.59
C LYS A 521 -7.15 -10.06 -4.79
N LEU A 522 -8.28 -9.36 -4.94
CA LEU A 522 -8.54 -8.49 -6.09
C LEU A 522 -7.46 -7.40 -6.31
N GLY A 523 -6.73 -7.00 -5.27
CA GLY A 523 -5.57 -6.10 -5.42
C GLY A 523 -4.45 -6.63 -6.36
N ALA A 524 -4.42 -7.93 -6.66
CA ALA A 524 -3.46 -8.55 -7.57
C ALA A 524 -3.57 -8.04 -9.03
N ILE A 525 -4.72 -7.48 -9.43
CA ILE A 525 -4.89 -6.89 -10.79
C ILE A 525 -3.83 -5.82 -11.09
N ALA A 526 -3.33 -5.12 -10.08
CA ALA A 526 -2.32 -4.08 -10.20
C ALA A 526 -0.93 -4.63 -10.58
N ARG A 527 -0.70 -5.95 -10.54
CA ARG A 527 0.53 -6.59 -11.07
C ARG A 527 0.67 -6.40 -12.58
N ARG A 528 -0.42 -6.13 -13.30
CA ARG A 528 -0.36 -5.81 -14.73
C ARG A 528 0.44 -4.53 -15.02
N THR A 529 0.50 -3.60 -14.07
CA THR A 529 1.06 -2.25 -14.29
C THR A 529 1.75 -1.70 -13.06
N ASN A 530 2.94 -2.20 -12.70
CA ASN A 530 3.81 -1.73 -11.60
C ASN A 530 3.06 -1.06 -10.43
N ALA A 531 2.00 -1.74 -9.95
CA ALA A 531 1.11 -1.37 -8.86
C ALA A 531 0.20 -0.11 -8.99
N PHE A 532 0.29 0.68 -10.05
CA PHE A 532 -0.57 1.86 -10.21
C PHE A 532 -1.84 1.53 -11.00
N LYS A 533 -2.98 2.03 -10.50
CA LYS A 533 -4.29 1.89 -11.13
C LYS A 533 -5.17 3.09 -10.80
N LEU A 534 -6.01 3.47 -11.74
CA LEU A 534 -7.12 4.40 -11.50
C LEU A 534 -8.27 3.59 -10.88
N ASN A 535 -8.86 4.10 -9.80
CA ASN A 535 -9.92 3.43 -9.06
C ASN A 535 -11.18 4.28 -9.10
N GLU A 536 -12.16 3.85 -9.88
CA GLU A 536 -13.47 4.46 -9.89
C GLU A 536 -14.43 3.59 -9.09
N ASP A 537 -15.28 4.25 -8.34
CA ASP A 537 -16.25 3.65 -7.43
C ASP A 537 -17.55 4.38 -7.71
N ILE A 538 -18.41 3.75 -8.49
CA ILE A 538 -19.62 4.35 -9.06
C ILE A 538 -20.83 3.54 -8.61
N VAL A 539 -21.99 4.19 -8.54
CA VAL A 539 -23.21 3.50 -8.13
C VAL A 539 -24.24 3.63 -9.23
N ILE A 540 -24.82 2.51 -9.63
CA ILE A 540 -25.85 2.45 -10.66
C ILE A 540 -27.11 1.77 -10.10
N PRO A 541 -28.29 2.11 -10.62
CA PRO A 541 -29.49 1.33 -10.35
C PRO A 541 -29.27 -0.14 -10.70
N ILE A 542 -29.76 -1.06 -9.85
CA ILE A 542 -29.50 -2.50 -10.01
C ILE A 542 -30.11 -3.02 -11.33
N ASP A 543 -31.24 -2.48 -11.76
CA ASP A 543 -31.89 -2.80 -13.04
C ASP A 543 -31.09 -2.33 -14.26
N ALA A 544 -30.17 -1.37 -14.10
CA ALA A 544 -29.25 -0.90 -15.14
C ALA A 544 -27.95 -1.72 -15.24
N LEU A 545 -27.70 -2.66 -14.32
CA LEU A 545 -26.45 -3.41 -14.21
C LEU A 545 -26.10 -4.16 -15.50
N ALA A 546 -27.07 -4.86 -16.10
CA ALA A 546 -26.86 -5.59 -17.35
C ALA A 546 -26.41 -4.67 -18.50
N GLY A 547 -27.05 -3.49 -18.60
CA GLY A 547 -26.71 -2.49 -19.60
C GLY A 547 -25.31 -1.91 -19.40
N PHE A 548 -24.89 -1.72 -18.14
CA PHE A 548 -23.55 -1.25 -17.81
C PHE A 548 -22.48 -2.32 -18.09
N SER A 549 -22.71 -3.58 -17.71
CA SER A 549 -21.77 -4.67 -17.97
C SER A 549 -21.53 -4.90 -19.46
N ARG A 550 -22.57 -4.86 -20.31
CA ARG A 550 -22.41 -4.93 -21.77
C ARG A 550 -21.54 -3.78 -22.30
N PHE A 551 -21.77 -2.56 -21.79
CA PHE A 551 -20.97 -1.41 -22.15
C PHE A 551 -19.49 -1.58 -21.77
N ILE A 552 -19.18 -2.13 -20.58
CA ILE A 552 -17.79 -2.41 -20.18
C ILE A 552 -17.14 -3.46 -21.10
N ASP A 553 -17.87 -4.53 -21.44
CA ASP A 553 -17.39 -5.56 -22.37
C ASP A 553 -17.11 -4.98 -23.77
N GLU A 554 -17.99 -4.12 -24.27
CA GLU A 554 -17.82 -3.39 -25.54
C GLU A 554 -16.60 -2.45 -25.51
N MET A 555 -16.42 -1.70 -24.42
CA MET A 555 -15.27 -0.81 -24.21
C MET A 555 -13.95 -1.59 -24.19
N ASN A 556 -13.88 -2.69 -23.44
CA ASN A 556 -12.70 -3.55 -23.41
C ASN A 556 -12.38 -4.13 -24.80
N CYS A 557 -13.40 -4.52 -25.57
CA CYS A 557 -13.21 -4.96 -26.96
C CYS A 557 -12.74 -3.82 -27.88
N GLY A 558 -13.23 -2.60 -27.65
CA GLY A 558 -12.78 -1.39 -28.34
C GLY A 558 -11.30 -1.09 -28.08
N GLU A 559 -10.86 -1.16 -26.81
CA GLU A 559 -9.45 -0.96 -26.43
C GLU A 559 -8.54 -2.07 -26.93
N GLU A 560 -9.02 -3.32 -26.99
CA GLU A 560 -8.29 -4.43 -27.63
C GLU A 560 -8.09 -4.16 -29.12
N ARG A 561 -9.13 -3.74 -29.83
CA ARG A 561 -9.04 -3.36 -31.25
C ARG A 561 -8.07 -2.20 -31.45
N TYR A 562 -8.16 -1.16 -30.62
CA TYR A 562 -7.26 -0.01 -30.64
C TYR A 562 -5.80 -0.45 -30.46
N SER A 563 -5.52 -1.29 -29.46
CA SER A 563 -4.19 -1.84 -29.20
C SER A 563 -3.65 -2.64 -30.40
N GLN A 564 -4.44 -3.54 -30.99
CA GLN A 564 -3.98 -4.32 -32.14
C GLN A 564 -3.67 -3.44 -33.36
N ARG A 565 -4.51 -2.44 -33.65
CA ARG A 565 -4.26 -1.48 -34.75
C ARG A 565 -3.05 -0.60 -34.48
N LEU A 566 -2.83 -0.20 -33.23
CA LEU A 566 -1.64 0.55 -32.83
C LEU A 566 -0.36 -0.25 -33.09
N PHE A 567 -0.36 -1.56 -32.82
CA PHE A 567 0.77 -2.42 -33.19
C PHE A 567 1.01 -2.44 -34.70
N VAL A 568 -0.04 -2.59 -35.51
CA VAL A 568 0.04 -2.54 -36.97
C VAL A 568 0.60 -1.21 -37.47
N GLU A 569 0.17 -0.09 -36.89
CA GLU A 569 0.68 1.24 -37.23
C GLU A 569 2.16 1.38 -36.89
N ARG A 570 2.59 0.91 -35.71
CA ARG A 570 4.01 0.92 -35.33
C ARG A 570 4.84 0.02 -36.25
N ALA A 571 4.33 -1.15 -36.61
CA ALA A 571 5.00 -2.03 -37.54
C ALA A 571 5.16 -1.38 -38.92
N ARG A 572 4.10 -0.71 -39.42
CA ARG A 572 4.14 0.09 -40.65
C ARG A 572 5.20 1.18 -40.58
N HIS A 573 5.30 1.87 -39.44
CA HIS A 573 6.31 2.90 -39.22
C HIS A 573 7.73 2.33 -39.24
N ILE A 574 7.99 1.23 -38.52
CA ILE A 574 9.29 0.55 -38.49
C ILE A 574 9.72 0.17 -39.91
N LEU A 575 8.81 -0.41 -40.70
CA LEU A 575 9.07 -0.78 -42.10
C LEU A 575 9.41 0.45 -42.96
N SER A 576 8.67 1.55 -42.79
CA SER A 576 8.86 2.78 -43.58
C SER A 576 10.12 3.58 -43.24
N THR A 577 10.66 3.39 -42.03
CA THR A 577 11.81 4.17 -41.52
C THR A 577 13.10 3.35 -41.43
N ALA A 578 13.03 2.03 -41.63
CA ALA A 578 14.19 1.14 -41.59
C ALA A 578 15.27 1.55 -42.59
N LYS A 579 16.48 1.80 -42.08
CA LYS A 579 17.71 1.99 -42.87
C LYS A 579 18.68 0.87 -42.57
N ILE A 580 18.77 -0.11 -43.46
CA ILE A 580 19.72 -1.22 -43.35
C ILE A 580 20.93 -0.90 -44.22
N ASN A 581 22.01 -0.44 -43.59
CA ASN A 581 23.20 -0.01 -44.31
C ASN A 581 24.07 -1.18 -44.80
N GLU A 582 23.86 -2.38 -44.25
CA GLU A 582 24.74 -3.54 -44.44
C GLU A 582 24.27 -4.53 -45.52
N ASP A 583 23.09 -4.35 -46.13
CA ASP A 583 22.49 -5.31 -47.07
C ASP A 583 22.46 -4.87 -48.54
N GLY A 584 23.05 -3.72 -48.87
CA GLY A 584 23.04 -3.18 -50.23
C GLY A 584 21.66 -2.77 -50.77
N GLY A 585 20.67 -2.55 -49.90
CA GLY A 585 19.32 -2.15 -50.26
C GLY A 585 18.36 -3.32 -50.56
N GLN A 586 18.73 -4.56 -50.25
CA GLN A 586 17.90 -5.74 -50.50
C GLN A 586 16.58 -5.68 -49.73
N PHE A 587 16.58 -5.21 -48.49
CA PHE A 587 15.38 -5.06 -47.68
C PHE A 587 14.40 -4.04 -48.24
N ALA A 588 14.87 -3.02 -48.97
CA ALA A 588 14.00 -2.02 -49.58
C ALA A 588 12.97 -2.65 -50.54
N SER A 589 13.30 -3.81 -51.15
CA SER A 589 12.37 -4.58 -51.99
C SER A 589 11.24 -5.27 -51.21
N LYS A 590 11.45 -5.56 -49.91
CA LYS A 590 10.48 -6.21 -49.02
C LYS A 590 9.50 -5.22 -48.37
N VAL A 591 9.86 -3.93 -48.29
CA VAL A 591 9.05 -2.89 -47.63
C VAL A 591 7.63 -2.79 -48.22
N PRO A 592 7.41 -2.77 -49.55
CA PRO A 592 6.05 -2.70 -50.10
C PRO A 592 5.16 -3.89 -49.68
N ALA A 593 5.72 -5.10 -49.64
CA ALA A 593 5.00 -6.30 -49.19
C ALA A 593 4.63 -6.20 -47.70
N GLY A 594 5.54 -5.71 -46.86
CA GLY A 594 5.26 -5.48 -45.44
C GLY A 594 4.22 -4.38 -45.18
N LEU A 595 4.24 -3.30 -45.96
CA LEU A 595 3.23 -2.24 -45.87
C LEU A 595 1.85 -2.73 -46.29
N GLU A 596 1.78 -3.58 -47.33
CA GLU A 596 0.53 -4.21 -47.76
C GLU A 596 0.01 -5.22 -46.72
N LEU A 597 0.91 -6.00 -46.11
CA LEU A 597 0.58 -6.86 -44.98
C LEU A 597 -0.04 -6.04 -43.83
N CYS A 598 0.57 -4.92 -43.47
CA CYS A 598 0.03 -4.00 -42.46
C CYS A 598 -1.34 -3.42 -42.87
N ARG A 599 -1.62 -3.22 -44.16
CA ARG A 599 -2.93 -2.73 -44.62
C ARG A 599 -3.99 -3.81 -44.47
N LEU A 600 -3.71 -5.03 -44.94
CA LEU A 600 -4.63 -6.17 -44.87
C LEU A 600 -5.00 -6.53 -43.43
N PHE A 601 -4.01 -6.57 -42.53
CA PHE A 601 -4.28 -6.88 -41.13
C PHE A 601 -5.02 -5.74 -40.41
N ASP A 602 -4.78 -4.47 -40.73
CA ASP A 602 -5.58 -3.36 -40.20
C ASP A 602 -7.06 -3.48 -40.58
N GLU A 603 -7.35 -3.83 -41.84
CA GLU A 603 -8.72 -4.05 -42.32
C GLU A 603 -9.38 -5.26 -41.66
N ARG A 604 -8.64 -6.38 -41.49
CA ARG A 604 -9.13 -7.57 -40.77
C ARG A 604 -9.45 -7.24 -39.31
N ILE A 605 -8.58 -6.51 -38.62
CA ILE A 605 -8.79 -6.11 -37.22
C ILE A 605 -9.99 -5.16 -37.10
N ALA A 606 -10.14 -4.22 -38.04
CA ALA A 606 -11.28 -3.30 -38.07
C ALA A 606 -12.62 -4.03 -38.20
N ALA A 607 -12.67 -5.10 -39.00
CA ALA A 607 -13.87 -5.92 -39.22
C ALA A 607 -14.05 -7.09 -38.23
N ALA A 608 -13.09 -7.33 -37.33
CA ALA A 608 -13.09 -8.50 -36.45
C ALA A 608 -14.18 -8.46 -35.37
N THR A 609 -14.76 -9.62 -35.10
CA THR A 609 -15.71 -9.83 -34.00
C THR A 609 -15.00 -9.77 -32.64
N PRO A 610 -15.72 -9.47 -31.54
CA PRO A 610 -15.17 -9.48 -30.19
C PRO A 610 -14.41 -10.76 -29.82
N GLU A 611 -14.95 -11.93 -30.17
CA GLU A 611 -14.36 -13.25 -29.86
C GLU A 611 -13.02 -13.42 -30.59
N THR A 612 -12.97 -12.99 -31.85
CA THR A 612 -11.77 -13.06 -32.69
C THR A 612 -10.68 -12.12 -32.18
N LEU A 613 -11.06 -10.93 -31.71
CA LEU A 613 -10.11 -9.98 -31.12
C LEU A 613 -9.53 -10.52 -29.81
N ARG A 614 -10.39 -11.04 -28.92
CA ARG A 614 -9.99 -11.56 -27.60
C ARG A 614 -9.11 -12.81 -27.67
N SER A 615 -9.24 -13.64 -28.72
CA SER A 615 -8.38 -14.81 -28.92
C SER A 615 -6.95 -14.47 -29.34
N LEU A 616 -6.70 -13.21 -29.75
CA LEU A 616 -5.44 -12.73 -30.32
C LEU A 616 -5.02 -13.48 -31.60
N GLY A 617 -5.90 -14.27 -32.23
CA GLY A 617 -5.56 -15.10 -33.39
C GLY A 617 -5.01 -14.29 -34.57
N ILE A 618 -5.70 -13.20 -34.92
CA ILE A 618 -5.26 -12.28 -36.00
C ILE A 618 -3.90 -11.66 -35.68
N LEU A 619 -3.67 -11.31 -34.42
CA LEU A 619 -2.44 -10.68 -33.97
C LEU A 619 -1.25 -11.65 -34.02
N HIS A 620 -1.45 -12.89 -33.56
CA HIS A 620 -0.42 -13.95 -33.63
C HIS A 620 -0.04 -14.28 -35.07
N GLU A 621 -1.03 -14.37 -35.96
CA GLU A 621 -0.81 -14.56 -37.40
C GLU A 621 0.01 -13.41 -38.00
N PHE A 622 -0.37 -12.16 -37.68
CA PHE A 622 0.36 -10.97 -38.13
C PHE A 622 1.82 -10.96 -37.65
N THR A 623 2.07 -11.29 -36.38
CA THR A 623 3.44 -11.37 -35.84
C THR A 623 4.25 -12.48 -36.51
N GLY A 624 3.62 -13.60 -36.86
CA GLY A 624 4.24 -14.69 -37.61
C GLY A 624 4.66 -14.24 -39.02
N GLU A 625 3.74 -13.66 -39.78
CA GLU A 625 4.00 -13.19 -41.16
C GLU A 625 5.04 -12.05 -41.19
N LEU A 626 4.99 -11.12 -40.22
CA LEU A 626 6.05 -10.10 -40.08
C LEU A 626 7.40 -10.75 -39.77
N GLY A 627 7.44 -11.74 -38.87
CA GLY A 627 8.65 -12.46 -38.50
C GLY A 627 9.31 -13.17 -39.68
N GLU A 628 8.51 -13.81 -40.54
CA GLU A 628 8.96 -14.41 -41.80
C GLU A 628 9.50 -13.36 -42.78
N LEU A 629 8.79 -12.23 -42.95
CA LEU A 629 9.21 -11.15 -43.84
C LEU A 629 10.62 -10.62 -43.48
N VAL A 630 10.88 -10.43 -42.18
CA VAL A 630 12.14 -9.87 -41.67
C VAL A 630 13.13 -10.94 -41.20
N GLN A 631 12.93 -12.20 -41.57
CA GLN A 631 13.88 -13.26 -41.33
C GLN A 631 15.25 -12.91 -41.92
N GLY A 632 16.31 -13.05 -41.10
CA GLY A 632 17.67 -12.64 -41.44
C GLY A 632 18.04 -11.20 -41.02
N TYR A 633 17.11 -10.45 -40.41
CA TYR A 633 17.33 -9.09 -39.91
C TYR A 633 17.04 -8.98 -38.40
N PRO A 634 18.00 -9.39 -37.53
CA PRO A 634 17.77 -9.47 -36.07
C PRO A 634 17.36 -8.14 -35.42
N SER A 635 17.86 -7.01 -35.92
CA SER A 635 17.51 -5.68 -35.40
C SER A 635 16.05 -5.32 -35.65
N LEU A 636 15.49 -5.72 -36.80
CA LEU A 636 14.08 -5.51 -37.11
C LEU A 636 13.18 -6.47 -36.35
N GLN A 637 13.59 -7.73 -36.20
CA GLN A 637 12.88 -8.69 -35.35
C GLN A 637 12.77 -8.18 -33.91
N ALA A 638 13.88 -7.70 -33.34
CA ALA A 638 13.88 -7.09 -32.02
C ALA A 638 12.99 -5.85 -31.96
N ALA A 639 13.00 -4.99 -33.00
CA ALA A 639 12.16 -3.80 -33.05
C ALA A 639 10.64 -4.11 -33.10
N PHE A 640 10.23 -5.15 -33.83
CA PHE A 640 8.82 -5.58 -33.85
C PHE A 640 8.41 -6.23 -32.53
N GLU A 641 9.26 -7.07 -31.94
CA GLU A 641 8.97 -7.67 -30.62
C GLU A 641 8.86 -6.56 -29.56
N GLU A 642 9.77 -5.59 -29.56
CA GLU A 642 9.70 -4.43 -28.68
C GLU A 642 8.42 -3.63 -28.91
N ALA A 643 8.02 -3.39 -30.17
CA ALA A 643 6.77 -2.69 -30.49
C ALA A 643 5.54 -3.47 -30.03
N TYR A 644 5.54 -4.80 -30.17
CA TYR A 644 4.48 -5.69 -29.70
C TYR A 644 4.34 -5.59 -28.18
N GLN A 645 5.41 -5.86 -27.45
CA GLN A 645 5.43 -5.79 -25.98
C GLN A 645 5.06 -4.38 -25.49
N HIS A 646 5.58 -3.34 -26.15
CA HIS A 646 5.27 -1.95 -25.83
C HIS A 646 3.76 -1.68 -25.86
N VAL A 647 3.09 -2.12 -26.92
CA VAL A 647 1.65 -1.91 -27.12
C VAL A 647 0.80 -2.78 -26.20
N ARG A 648 1.19 -4.06 -26.00
CA ARG A 648 0.45 -4.97 -25.11
C ARG A 648 0.50 -4.53 -23.65
N ASN A 649 1.66 -4.07 -23.18
CA ASN A 649 1.83 -3.58 -21.81
C ASN A 649 1.10 -2.25 -21.54
N ARG A 650 0.66 -1.54 -22.60
CA ARG A 650 -0.04 -0.24 -22.53
C ARG A 650 -1.52 -0.32 -22.90
N ARG A 651 -2.05 -1.53 -23.09
CA ARG A 651 -3.48 -1.71 -23.36
C ARG A 651 -4.30 -1.32 -22.14
N ILE A 652 -5.28 -0.44 -22.33
CA ILE A 652 -6.27 -0.11 -21.30
C ILE A 652 -7.19 -1.31 -21.09
N VAL A 653 -7.43 -1.65 -19.82
CA VAL A 653 -8.36 -2.71 -19.43
C VAL A 653 -9.20 -2.21 -18.27
N LEU A 654 -10.51 -2.35 -18.41
CA LEU A 654 -11.49 -2.10 -17.38
C LEU A 654 -11.80 -3.41 -16.66
N ALA A 655 -11.46 -3.50 -15.38
CA ALA A 655 -11.81 -4.64 -14.52
C ALA A 655 -12.80 -4.20 -13.46
N THR A 656 -13.89 -4.95 -13.29
CA THR A 656 -15.03 -4.59 -12.46
C THR A 656 -15.28 -5.61 -11.34
N HIS A 657 -15.47 -5.08 -10.13
CA HIS A 657 -16.02 -5.83 -9.01
C HIS A 657 -17.09 -4.98 -8.34
N MET A 658 -18.01 -5.58 -7.58
CA MET A 658 -19.16 -4.83 -7.07
C MET A 658 -19.63 -5.34 -5.71
N HIS A 659 -20.17 -4.41 -4.93
CA HIS A 659 -21.15 -4.68 -3.87
C HIS A 659 -22.52 -4.73 -4.56
N ALA A 660 -22.85 -5.90 -5.12
CA ALA A 660 -23.94 -6.04 -6.07
C ALA A 660 -25.31 -5.70 -5.44
N GLY A 661 -25.46 -5.94 -4.13
CA GLY A 661 -26.70 -5.64 -3.39
C GLY A 661 -27.00 -4.15 -3.24
N ASP A 662 -25.99 -3.29 -3.42
CA ASP A 662 -26.12 -1.84 -3.29
C ASP A 662 -26.04 -1.10 -4.63
N GLY A 663 -25.83 -1.83 -5.73
CA GLY A 663 -25.54 -1.25 -7.05
C GLY A 663 -24.17 -0.57 -7.14
N ASN A 664 -23.28 -0.75 -6.15
CA ASN A 664 -21.97 -0.11 -6.13
C ASN A 664 -20.93 -0.93 -6.90
N VAL A 665 -20.42 -0.37 -7.99
CA VAL A 665 -19.47 -1.00 -8.92
C VAL A 665 -18.13 -0.28 -8.87
N HIS A 666 -17.08 -1.03 -8.62
CA HIS A 666 -15.69 -0.59 -8.65
C HIS A 666 -15.07 -0.87 -10.01
N VAL A 667 -14.81 0.17 -10.80
CA VAL A 667 -14.13 0.09 -12.11
C VAL A 667 -12.65 0.41 -11.91
N ASN A 668 -11.80 -0.58 -12.14
CA ASN A 668 -10.36 -0.49 -11.92
C ASN A 668 -9.62 -0.50 -13.26
N VAL A 669 -8.74 0.47 -13.47
CA VAL A 669 -7.97 0.63 -14.71
C VAL A 669 -6.47 0.58 -14.38
N PRO A 670 -5.81 -0.58 -14.56
CA PRO A 670 -4.36 -0.70 -14.37
C PRO A 670 -3.60 0.13 -15.41
N VAL A 671 -2.73 1.04 -14.99
CA VAL A 671 -1.97 1.93 -15.89
C VAL A 671 -0.54 2.15 -15.42
N LEU A 672 0.38 2.35 -16.37
CA LEU A 672 1.76 2.72 -16.06
C LEU A 672 1.81 4.21 -15.70
N SER A 673 2.15 4.52 -14.45
CA SER A 673 2.17 5.90 -13.96
C SER A 673 3.15 6.81 -14.70
N ASN A 674 4.17 6.26 -15.34
CA ASN A 674 5.17 7.00 -16.10
C ASN A 674 4.83 7.18 -17.59
N ASP A 675 3.71 6.60 -18.04
CA ASP A 675 3.29 6.64 -19.43
C ASP A 675 2.13 7.63 -19.58
N ARG A 676 2.47 8.87 -19.94
CA ARG A 676 1.48 9.94 -20.07
C ARG A 676 0.45 9.67 -21.17
N PRO A 677 0.81 9.21 -22.39
CA PRO A 677 -0.18 8.84 -23.39
C PRO A 677 -1.17 7.78 -22.90
N MET A 678 -0.69 6.78 -22.15
CA MET A 678 -1.56 5.78 -21.53
C MET A 678 -2.48 6.41 -20.47
N LEU A 679 -1.97 7.28 -19.60
CA LEU A 679 -2.77 7.98 -18.59
C LEU A 679 -3.84 8.88 -19.21
N GLU A 680 -3.51 9.62 -20.27
CA GLU A 680 -4.47 10.47 -20.99
C GLU A 680 -5.54 9.63 -21.69
N ARG A 681 -5.16 8.51 -22.31
CA ARG A 681 -6.13 7.57 -22.87
C ARG A 681 -7.03 6.98 -21.80
N ALA A 682 -6.47 6.61 -20.65
CA ALA A 682 -7.23 6.07 -19.53
C ALA A 682 -8.22 7.09 -18.96
N ASP A 683 -7.81 8.36 -18.80
CA ASP A 683 -8.68 9.45 -18.34
C ASP A 683 -9.85 9.68 -19.32
N GLN A 684 -9.58 9.68 -20.63
CA GLN A 684 -10.64 9.75 -21.66
C GLN A 684 -11.61 8.58 -21.60
N VAL A 685 -11.10 7.36 -21.39
CA VAL A 685 -11.95 6.17 -21.24
C VAL A 685 -12.82 6.29 -19.98
N ILE A 686 -12.26 6.80 -18.89
CA ILE A 686 -13.01 7.02 -17.63
C ILE A 686 -14.07 8.10 -17.81
N ASP A 687 -13.79 9.19 -18.54
CA ASP A 687 -14.80 10.21 -18.86
C ASP A 687 -16.03 9.59 -19.53
N ILE A 688 -15.81 8.70 -20.52
CA ILE A 688 -16.90 7.98 -21.22
C ILE A 688 -17.65 7.05 -20.25
N VAL A 689 -16.93 6.36 -19.35
CA VAL A 689 -17.54 5.51 -18.31
C VAL A 689 -18.42 6.35 -17.38
N MET A 690 -17.93 7.50 -16.90
CA MET A 690 -18.68 8.39 -16.01
C MET A 690 -19.92 8.97 -16.68
N GLU A 691 -19.81 9.41 -17.94
CA GLU A 691 -20.96 9.83 -18.75
C GLU A 691 -22.01 8.72 -18.85
N LYS A 692 -21.57 7.47 -19.08
CA LYS A 692 -22.46 6.31 -19.14
C LYS A 692 -23.18 6.08 -17.81
N VAL A 693 -22.47 6.13 -16.68
CA VAL A 693 -23.05 5.98 -15.33
C VAL A 693 -24.16 7.00 -15.10
N VAL A 694 -23.89 8.28 -15.37
CA VAL A 694 -24.88 9.35 -15.20
C VAL A 694 -26.09 9.14 -16.13
N SER A 695 -25.86 8.70 -17.38
CA SER A 695 -26.94 8.40 -18.34
C SER A 695 -27.86 7.25 -17.89
N LEU A 696 -27.33 6.32 -17.08
CA LEU A 696 -28.08 5.21 -16.49
C LEU A 696 -28.78 5.60 -15.18
N GLY A 697 -28.74 6.88 -14.79
CA GLY A 697 -29.33 7.36 -13.56
C GLY A 697 -28.49 7.10 -12.30
N GLY A 698 -27.25 6.63 -12.46
CA GLY A 698 -26.30 6.42 -11.36
C GLY A 698 -25.65 7.70 -10.84
N VAL A 699 -24.65 7.52 -9.97
CA VAL A 699 -23.79 8.56 -9.40
C VAL A 699 -22.32 8.19 -9.49
N VAL A 700 -21.47 9.21 -9.55
CA VAL A 700 -20.02 9.09 -9.79
C VAL A 700 -19.23 8.64 -8.56
N SER A 701 -19.86 8.61 -7.39
CA SER A 701 -19.21 8.13 -6.16
C SER A 701 -20.15 7.47 -5.17
N GLY A 702 -19.75 6.28 -4.70
CA GLY A 702 -20.49 5.49 -3.72
C GLY A 702 -19.93 5.56 -2.30
N GLU A 703 -18.63 5.37 -2.10
CA GLU A 703 -18.00 5.22 -0.78
C GLU A 703 -16.57 5.79 -0.66
N HIS A 704 -15.83 6.01 -1.76
CA HIS A 704 -14.41 6.41 -1.70
C HIS A 704 -14.13 7.90 -1.49
N GLY A 705 -15.15 8.75 -1.50
CA GLY A 705 -15.02 10.21 -1.54
C GLY A 705 -15.08 10.81 -2.95
N ILE A 706 -15.02 12.13 -3.02
CA ILE A 706 -14.84 12.89 -4.27
C ILE A 706 -13.39 13.39 -4.38
N GLY A 707 -12.86 13.91 -3.27
CA GLY A 707 -11.50 14.44 -3.15
C GLY A 707 -11.11 15.36 -4.30
N VAL A 708 -10.16 14.87 -5.08
CA VAL A 708 -9.60 15.57 -6.23
C VAL A 708 -9.93 14.84 -7.53
N THR A 709 -9.87 13.51 -7.52
CA THR A 709 -10.05 12.65 -8.69
C THR A 709 -11.39 12.88 -9.38
N LYS A 710 -12.47 13.01 -8.60
CA LYS A 710 -13.85 13.00 -9.11
C LYS A 710 -14.52 14.36 -9.14
N LEU A 711 -13.82 15.43 -8.69
CA LEU A 711 -14.40 16.77 -8.60
C LEU A 711 -14.92 17.26 -9.94
N LYS A 712 -14.23 16.94 -11.06
CA LYS A 712 -14.65 17.32 -12.42
C LYS A 712 -15.99 16.72 -12.86
N TYR A 713 -16.46 15.66 -12.21
CA TYR A 713 -17.72 15.00 -12.54
C TYR A 713 -18.89 15.40 -11.63
N LEU A 714 -18.61 16.17 -10.56
CA LEU A 714 -19.64 16.58 -9.63
C LEU A 714 -20.47 17.73 -10.21
N ASP A 715 -21.78 17.73 -9.94
CA ASP A 715 -22.66 18.83 -10.34
C ASP A 715 -22.15 20.16 -9.75
N PRO A 716 -21.88 21.19 -10.59
CA PRO A 716 -21.45 22.50 -10.11
C PRO A 716 -22.34 23.11 -9.04
N ALA A 717 -23.65 22.83 -9.05
CA ALA A 717 -24.58 23.33 -8.02
C ALA A 717 -24.29 22.75 -6.64
N ILE A 718 -23.91 21.47 -6.57
CA ILE A 718 -23.51 20.81 -5.30
C ILE A 718 -22.21 21.42 -4.78
N VAL A 719 -21.26 21.71 -5.67
CA VAL A 719 -19.98 22.35 -5.31
C VAL A 719 -20.21 23.77 -4.79
N GLU A 720 -21.14 24.51 -5.41
CA GLU A 720 -21.52 25.85 -4.94
C GLU A 720 -22.16 25.80 -3.56
N GLU A 721 -23.08 24.86 -3.32
CA GLU A 721 -23.73 24.67 -2.02
C GLU A 721 -22.71 24.35 -0.92
N LEU A 722 -21.79 23.41 -1.19
CA LEU A 722 -20.69 23.09 -0.27
C LEU A 722 -19.82 24.33 -0.01
N THR A 723 -19.51 25.11 -1.03
CA THR A 723 -18.68 26.32 -0.91
C THR A 723 -19.36 27.38 -0.07
N ARG A 724 -20.68 27.54 -0.20
CA ARG A 724 -21.49 28.45 0.63
C ARG A 724 -21.47 28.02 2.10
N TYR A 725 -21.63 26.72 2.37
CA TYR A 725 -21.50 26.17 3.72
C TYR A 725 -20.09 26.42 4.29
N ARG A 726 -19.03 26.06 3.57
CA ARG A 726 -17.63 26.25 4.02
C ARG A 726 -17.31 27.72 4.29
N SER A 727 -17.76 28.64 3.45
CA SER A 727 -17.53 30.08 3.65
C SER A 727 -18.13 30.61 4.97
N LYS A 728 -19.17 29.95 5.50
CA LYS A 728 -19.78 30.28 6.80
C LYS A 728 -18.95 29.75 7.97
N ILE A 729 -18.45 28.52 7.88
CA ILE A 729 -17.81 27.81 9.00
C ILE A 729 -16.26 27.95 9.03
N ASP A 730 -15.63 28.17 7.87
CA ASP A 730 -14.20 28.38 7.69
C ASP A 730 -13.94 29.58 6.74
N PRO A 731 -14.28 30.81 7.15
CA PRO A 731 -14.13 31.99 6.31
C PRO A 731 -12.66 32.30 5.94
N LYS A 732 -11.69 31.68 6.63
CA LYS A 732 -10.26 31.85 6.37
C LYS A 732 -9.68 30.78 5.44
N GLY A 733 -10.45 29.73 5.10
CA GLY A 733 -10.00 28.62 4.26
C GLY A 733 -8.80 27.87 4.86
N VAL A 734 -8.82 27.63 6.17
CA VAL A 734 -7.74 26.96 6.90
C VAL A 734 -7.81 25.44 6.75
N MET A 735 -9.01 24.87 6.67
CA MET A 735 -9.24 23.43 6.69
C MET A 735 -9.16 22.81 5.30
N ASN A 736 -8.21 21.89 5.13
CA ASN A 736 -7.94 21.10 3.92
C ASN A 736 -8.05 21.91 2.61
N PRO A 737 -7.28 23.00 2.45
CA PRO A 737 -7.49 24.00 1.40
C PRO A 737 -7.28 23.42 -0.01
N GLY A 738 -8.15 23.82 -0.94
CA GLY A 738 -8.16 23.36 -2.33
C GLY A 738 -8.87 22.02 -2.55
N LYS A 739 -9.21 21.27 -1.49
CA LYS A 739 -10.00 20.04 -1.61
C LYS A 739 -11.46 20.37 -1.92
N LEU A 740 -12.09 19.61 -2.81
CA LEU A 740 -13.49 19.84 -3.24
C LEU A 740 -13.72 21.29 -3.74
N GLU A 741 -12.72 21.89 -4.37
CA GLU A 741 -12.76 23.30 -4.82
C GLU A 741 -11.91 23.53 -6.07
N ASP A 742 -10.68 23.05 -6.09
CA ASP A 742 -9.70 23.34 -7.15
C ASP A 742 -9.81 22.32 -8.30
N TYR A 743 -10.42 22.71 -9.42
CA TYR A 743 -10.58 21.86 -10.61
C TYR A 743 -9.29 21.68 -11.42
N GLU A 744 -8.33 22.63 -11.32
CA GLU A 744 -7.09 22.62 -12.11
C GLU A 744 -5.99 21.78 -11.46
N VAL A 745 -6.19 21.34 -10.22
CA VAL A 745 -5.14 20.68 -9.45
C VAL A 745 -4.67 19.35 -10.06
N LEU A 746 -5.54 18.64 -10.79
CA LEU A 746 -5.20 17.40 -11.50
C LEU A 746 -4.11 17.61 -12.55
N ASP A 747 -4.00 18.80 -13.13
CA ASP A 747 -2.97 19.12 -14.12
C ASP A 747 -1.57 19.26 -13.51
N HIS A 748 -1.49 19.40 -12.19
CA HIS A 748 -0.27 19.65 -11.44
C HIS A 748 0.16 18.49 -10.54
N ILE A 749 -0.75 17.60 -10.19
CA ILE A 749 -0.46 16.43 -9.36
C ILE A 749 0.40 15.43 -10.13
N PHE A 750 1.29 14.78 -9.40
CA PHE A 750 2.17 13.74 -9.95
C PHE A 750 2.36 12.58 -8.97
N THR A 751 2.90 11.49 -9.50
CA THR A 751 3.37 10.33 -8.73
C THR A 751 4.86 10.14 -8.98
N PRO A 752 5.64 9.64 -8.00
CA PRO A 752 6.97 9.09 -8.28
C PRO A 752 6.90 7.98 -9.34
N SER A 753 7.98 7.83 -10.12
CA SER A 753 8.10 6.76 -11.12
C SER A 753 9.29 5.86 -10.81
N PHE A 754 9.01 4.64 -10.34
CA PHE A 754 10.04 3.62 -10.12
C PHE A 754 10.73 3.20 -11.43
N ASN A 755 10.00 3.16 -12.55
CA ASN A 755 10.56 2.84 -13.88
C ASN A 755 11.64 3.83 -14.31
N LEU A 756 11.44 5.12 -14.05
CA LEU A 756 12.44 6.16 -14.34
C LEU A 756 13.65 6.03 -13.40
N LEU A 757 13.44 5.67 -12.14
CA LEU A 757 14.53 5.43 -11.19
C LEU A 757 15.36 4.19 -11.58
N GLU A 758 14.71 3.10 -11.97
CA GLU A 758 15.37 1.87 -12.42
C GLU A 758 16.21 2.11 -13.68
N LEU A 759 15.62 2.75 -14.70
CA LEU A 759 16.32 3.12 -15.92
C LEU A 759 17.57 3.96 -15.61
N GLU A 760 17.43 4.95 -14.73
CA GLU A 760 18.55 5.80 -14.34
C GLU A 760 19.63 5.06 -13.54
N ALA A 761 19.22 4.19 -12.61
CA ALA A 761 20.15 3.36 -11.84
C ALA A 761 20.97 2.42 -12.74
N HIS A 762 20.35 1.86 -13.79
CA HIS A 762 21.05 1.09 -14.81
C HIS A 762 22.05 1.94 -15.59
N ILE A 763 21.67 3.14 -16.01
CA ILE A 763 22.56 4.09 -16.71
C ILE A 763 23.79 4.42 -15.85
N LEU A 764 23.61 4.61 -14.55
CA LEU A 764 24.68 4.90 -13.60
C LEU A 764 25.50 3.67 -13.16
N LYS A 765 25.25 2.49 -13.75
CA LYS A 765 25.88 1.20 -13.38
C LYS A 765 25.74 0.84 -11.90
N ARG A 766 24.63 1.23 -11.27
CA ARG A 766 24.33 0.91 -9.86
C ARG A 766 23.31 -0.24 -9.78
N ALA A 767 23.75 -1.44 -10.13
CA ALA A 767 22.90 -2.63 -10.23
C ALA A 767 22.07 -2.89 -8.95
N GLN A 768 22.66 -2.73 -7.77
CA GLN A 768 21.98 -2.97 -6.50
C GLN A 768 20.88 -1.96 -6.15
N ILE A 769 21.01 -0.70 -6.59
CA ILE A 769 19.97 0.31 -6.40
C ILE A 769 18.77 0.02 -7.32
N ALA A 770 19.04 -0.45 -8.55
CA ALA A 770 17.99 -0.94 -9.44
C ALA A 770 17.27 -2.15 -8.83
N GLU A 771 18.02 -3.11 -8.27
CA GLU A 771 17.45 -4.26 -7.57
C GLU A 771 16.61 -3.86 -6.35
N LEU A 772 17.09 -2.92 -5.54
CA LEU A 772 16.34 -2.40 -4.40
C LEU A 772 15.02 -1.74 -4.85
N SER A 773 15.05 -0.94 -5.92
CA SER A 773 13.85 -0.33 -6.52
C SER A 773 12.85 -1.41 -6.95
N LYS A 774 13.32 -2.46 -7.63
CA LYS A 774 12.50 -3.56 -8.13
C LYS A 774 11.87 -4.42 -7.04
N LYS A 775 12.46 -4.49 -5.84
CA LYS A 775 11.85 -5.20 -4.70
C LYS A 775 10.69 -4.42 -4.05
N VAL A 776 10.54 -3.12 -4.32
CA VAL A 776 9.53 -2.26 -3.67
C VAL A 776 8.53 -1.60 -4.62
N ASP A 777 8.77 -1.63 -5.94
CA ASP A 777 7.97 -0.94 -6.96
C ASP A 777 6.51 -1.42 -7.05
N TYR A 778 6.23 -2.69 -6.75
CA TYR A 778 4.87 -3.25 -6.74
C TYR A 778 4.02 -2.83 -5.53
N CYS A 779 4.50 -1.95 -4.64
CA CYS A 779 3.78 -1.62 -3.43
C CYS A 779 2.48 -0.83 -3.73
N ILE A 780 1.32 -1.50 -3.65
CA ILE A 780 -0.01 -0.87 -3.81
C ILE A 780 -0.47 -0.05 -2.59
N ARG A 781 0.38 0.11 -1.57
CA ARG A 781 0.13 0.95 -0.37
C ARG A 781 -1.15 0.63 0.43
N CYS A 782 -1.68 -0.58 0.29
CA CYS A 782 -2.92 -1.00 0.98
C CYS A 782 -2.81 -1.07 2.52
N GLY A 783 -1.60 -1.09 3.07
CA GLY A 783 -1.39 -1.11 4.52
C GLY A 783 -1.65 -2.45 5.22
N LYS A 784 -1.98 -3.53 4.51
CA LYS A 784 -2.15 -4.88 5.10
C LYS A 784 -0.92 -5.36 5.88
N CYS A 785 0.26 -4.95 5.46
CA CYS A 785 1.51 -5.22 6.15
C CYS A 785 1.68 -4.51 7.51
N LYS A 786 0.74 -3.64 7.93
CA LYS A 786 0.81 -2.92 9.20
C LYS A 786 0.44 -3.80 10.39
N THR A 787 -0.66 -4.57 10.27
CA THR A 787 -1.27 -5.32 11.38
C THR A 787 -0.30 -6.33 11.99
N ASP A 788 0.41 -7.06 11.15
CA ASP A 788 1.27 -8.17 11.59
C ASP A 788 2.72 -7.72 11.89
N CYS A 789 3.03 -6.43 11.69
CA CYS A 789 4.38 -5.93 11.79
C CYS A 789 4.75 -5.58 13.23
N CYS A 790 5.77 -6.26 13.77
CA CYS A 790 6.27 -6.05 15.13
C CYS A 790 6.82 -4.63 15.41
N VAL A 791 7.03 -3.82 14.37
CA VAL A 791 7.51 -2.43 14.50
C VAL A 791 6.43 -1.40 14.19
N TYR A 792 5.19 -1.84 13.97
CA TYR A 792 4.04 -0.95 13.84
C TYR A 792 3.48 -0.61 15.23
N TYR A 793 3.64 0.64 15.66
CA TYR A 793 3.12 1.11 16.94
C TYR A 793 2.55 2.54 16.79
N PRO A 794 1.26 2.67 16.43
CA PRO A 794 0.62 3.97 16.13
C PRO A 794 0.89 5.05 17.18
N SER A 795 0.85 4.67 18.46
CA SER A 795 1.06 5.59 19.59
C SER A 795 2.51 6.07 19.79
N ARG A 796 3.51 5.45 19.15
CA ARG A 796 4.95 5.84 19.26
C ARG A 796 5.60 6.25 17.94
N GLY A 797 4.82 6.34 16.87
CA GLY A 797 5.28 6.78 15.55
C GLY A 797 5.18 5.67 14.51
N MET A 798 4.68 6.03 13.34
CA MET A 798 4.22 5.09 12.31
C MET A 798 5.19 4.95 11.14
N PHE A 799 6.47 5.22 11.34
CA PHE A 799 7.34 5.32 10.18
C PHE A 799 7.92 3.98 9.72
N TYR A 800 8.46 3.18 10.64
CA TYR A 800 9.29 2.02 10.29
C TYR A 800 8.52 0.76 9.89
N HIS A 801 7.20 0.84 9.71
CA HIS A 801 6.44 -0.29 9.19
C HIS A 801 6.63 -0.43 7.66
N PRO A 802 6.47 -1.65 7.09
CA PRO A 802 6.75 -1.97 5.69
C PRO A 802 6.24 -0.96 4.65
N ARG A 803 4.94 -0.61 4.66
CA ARG A 803 4.36 0.37 3.71
C ARG A 803 5.10 1.71 3.69
N ASN A 804 5.42 2.29 4.85
CA ASN A 804 6.04 3.62 4.93
C ASN A 804 7.55 3.56 4.65
N LYS A 805 8.20 2.44 4.97
CA LYS A 805 9.58 2.16 4.54
C LYS A 805 9.69 2.15 3.02
N ASN A 806 8.83 1.40 2.33
CA ASN A 806 8.86 1.34 0.86
C ASN A 806 8.71 2.73 0.21
N LEU A 807 7.84 3.59 0.77
CA LEU A 807 7.67 4.98 0.35
C LEU A 807 8.94 5.82 0.55
N ALA A 808 9.62 5.65 1.67
CA ALA A 808 10.87 6.36 1.96
C ALA A 808 12.02 5.85 1.10
N ILE A 809 12.12 4.54 0.86
CA ILE A 809 13.13 3.94 -0.01
C ILE A 809 13.06 4.54 -1.40
N GLY A 810 11.87 4.63 -2.01
CA GLY A 810 11.73 5.28 -3.32
C GLY A 810 12.23 6.74 -3.35
N SER A 811 11.96 7.49 -2.28
CA SER A 811 12.44 8.87 -2.14
C SER A 811 13.95 8.94 -1.87
N LEU A 812 14.53 7.97 -1.15
CA LEU A 812 15.96 7.88 -0.90
C LEU A 812 16.73 7.48 -2.16
N ILE A 813 16.20 6.54 -2.95
CA ILE A 813 16.76 6.16 -4.26
C ILE A 813 16.82 7.39 -5.16
N GLU A 814 15.72 8.15 -5.27
CA GLU A 814 15.70 9.42 -6.00
C GLU A 814 16.80 10.39 -5.52
N ALA A 815 16.95 10.54 -4.20
CA ALA A 815 17.94 11.44 -3.62
C ALA A 815 19.38 10.97 -3.91
N LEU A 816 19.66 9.67 -3.81
CA LEU A 816 20.96 9.07 -4.09
C LEU A 816 21.34 9.18 -5.57
N LEU A 817 20.38 8.96 -6.49
CA LEU A 817 20.61 9.11 -7.93
C LEU A 817 20.93 10.56 -8.28
N PHE A 818 20.20 11.51 -7.69
CA PHE A 818 20.47 12.93 -7.85
C PHE A 818 21.88 13.32 -7.38
N ASP A 819 22.26 12.90 -6.17
CA ASP A 819 23.57 13.22 -5.60
C ASP A 819 24.70 12.59 -6.42
N ALA A 820 24.53 11.34 -6.88
CA ALA A 820 25.49 10.63 -7.72
C ALA A 820 25.74 11.35 -9.06
N GLN A 821 24.70 11.91 -9.69
CA GLN A 821 24.84 12.67 -10.92
C GLN A 821 25.48 14.04 -10.72
N ARG A 822 25.28 14.64 -9.54
CA ARG A 822 25.61 16.05 -9.30
C ARG A 822 26.96 16.27 -8.61
N GLU A 823 27.26 15.52 -7.54
CA GLU A 823 28.42 15.83 -6.70
C GLU A 823 29.71 15.13 -7.15
N ARG A 824 29.65 14.13 -8.05
CA ARG A 824 30.83 13.29 -8.43
C ARG A 824 31.61 12.77 -7.21
N SER A 825 30.99 12.78 -6.03
CA SER A 825 31.56 12.38 -4.74
C SER A 825 31.01 11.01 -4.35
N THR A 826 31.73 10.33 -3.48
CA THR A 826 31.32 9.06 -2.86
C THR A 826 30.76 9.26 -1.44
N ASP A 827 30.73 10.50 -0.95
CA ASP A 827 30.34 10.85 0.43
C ASP A 827 28.83 11.13 0.51
N PHE A 828 28.05 10.05 0.42
CA PHE A 828 26.58 10.13 0.50
C PHE A 828 26.12 10.27 1.97
N GLU A 829 26.00 11.50 2.47
CA GLU A 829 25.38 11.75 3.78
C GLU A 829 23.96 11.16 3.88
N LEU A 830 23.26 11.03 2.75
CA LEU A 830 21.94 10.39 2.62
C LEU A 830 21.91 8.92 3.08
N LEU A 831 23.04 8.20 3.04
CA LEU A 831 23.09 6.79 3.44
C LEU A 831 22.75 6.59 4.92
N LYS A 832 22.90 7.62 5.77
CA LYS A 832 22.46 7.57 7.17
C LYS A 832 20.97 7.26 7.30
N TRP A 833 20.16 7.75 6.36
CA TRP A 833 18.72 7.52 6.36
C TRP A 833 18.37 6.13 5.82
N LEU A 834 19.12 5.63 4.84
CA LEU A 834 18.97 4.25 4.37
C LEU A 834 19.34 3.26 5.49
N GLU A 835 20.42 3.54 6.23
CA GLU A 835 20.81 2.76 7.41
C GLU A 835 19.74 2.80 8.51
N GLU A 836 19.16 3.97 8.77
CA GLU A 836 18.10 4.10 9.76
C GLU A 836 16.85 3.29 9.38
N VAL A 837 16.46 3.27 8.10
CA VAL A 837 15.34 2.44 7.61
C VAL A 837 15.64 0.95 7.80
N ALA A 838 16.83 0.50 7.41
CA ALA A 838 17.23 -0.89 7.47
C ALA A 838 17.35 -1.41 8.91
N ASP A 839 17.86 -0.60 9.84
CA ASP A 839 18.10 -1.00 11.24
C ASP A 839 16.82 -1.12 12.08
N HIS A 840 15.72 -0.49 11.65
CA HIS A 840 14.42 -0.62 12.30
C HIS A 840 13.60 -1.80 11.77
N CYS A 841 14.16 -2.68 10.95
CA CYS A 841 13.50 -3.94 10.56
C CYS A 841 13.95 -5.09 11.48
N THR A 842 12.99 -5.85 12.01
CA THR A 842 13.28 -7.06 12.79
C THR A 842 13.54 -8.29 11.93
N ILE A 843 13.33 -8.21 10.60
CA ILE A 843 13.52 -9.31 9.66
C ILE A 843 12.74 -10.56 10.11
N CYS A 844 11.45 -10.34 10.40
CA CYS A 844 10.54 -11.40 10.83
C CYS A 844 9.66 -11.94 9.70
N HIS A 845 9.76 -11.37 8.49
CA HIS A 845 9.01 -11.76 7.28
C HIS A 845 7.46 -11.72 7.41
N LYS A 846 6.91 -11.31 8.56
CA LYS A 846 5.46 -11.17 8.81
C LYS A 846 4.75 -10.22 7.85
N CYS A 847 5.50 -9.34 7.18
CA CYS A 847 4.97 -8.47 6.14
C CYS A 847 4.64 -9.20 4.83
N LEU A 848 5.26 -10.34 4.54
CA LEU A 848 5.13 -11.06 3.27
C LEU A 848 3.72 -11.65 3.10
N LYS A 849 3.28 -12.46 4.06
CA LYS A 849 1.97 -13.16 4.02
C LYS A 849 0.76 -12.24 3.80
N PRO A 850 0.61 -11.10 4.49
CA PRO A 850 -0.52 -10.18 4.26
C PRO A 850 -0.37 -9.34 2.99
N CYS A 851 0.79 -9.32 2.32
CA CYS A 851 1.06 -8.48 1.17
C CYS A 851 0.45 -9.08 -0.12
N PRO A 852 -0.49 -8.40 -0.81
CA PRO A 852 -1.14 -8.94 -2.01
C PRO A 852 -0.19 -9.03 -3.22
N VAL A 853 0.96 -8.38 -3.14
CA VAL A 853 1.99 -8.31 -4.19
C VAL A 853 3.31 -8.98 -3.75
N ASN A 854 3.29 -9.72 -2.64
CA ASN A 854 4.41 -10.54 -2.16
C ASN A 854 5.72 -9.77 -1.90
N ILE A 855 5.63 -8.50 -1.47
CA ILE A 855 6.83 -7.76 -1.03
C ILE A 855 7.25 -8.24 0.36
N ASP A 856 8.52 -8.66 0.46
CA ASP A 856 9.16 -9.01 1.72
C ASP A 856 10.10 -7.89 2.18
N THR A 857 9.68 -7.11 3.17
CA THR A 857 10.52 -6.04 3.75
C THR A 857 11.70 -6.60 4.56
N GLY A 858 11.66 -7.85 5.01
CA GLY A 858 12.82 -8.51 5.62
C GLY A 858 13.97 -8.57 4.63
N GLU A 859 13.72 -9.16 3.47
CA GLU A 859 14.66 -9.25 2.34
C GLU A 859 15.10 -7.88 1.81
N VAL A 860 14.18 -6.92 1.69
CA VAL A 860 14.52 -5.54 1.31
C VAL A 860 15.53 -4.96 2.30
N SER A 861 15.32 -5.16 3.61
CA SER A 861 16.21 -4.60 4.64
C SER A 861 17.58 -5.27 4.67
N VAL A 862 17.67 -6.56 4.31
CA VAL A 862 18.97 -7.24 4.12
C VAL A 862 19.71 -6.62 2.96
N LEU A 863 19.07 -6.45 1.80
CA LEU A 863 19.67 -5.82 0.62
C LEU A 863 20.14 -4.38 0.91
N GLU A 864 19.36 -3.59 1.66
CA GLU A 864 19.78 -2.27 2.13
C GLU A 864 21.09 -2.33 2.93
N ARG A 865 21.21 -3.29 3.87
CA ARG A 865 22.42 -3.48 4.67
C ARG A 865 23.60 -3.93 3.82
N GLU A 866 23.38 -4.75 2.80
CA GLU A 866 24.42 -5.17 1.84
C GLU A 866 24.95 -3.98 1.04
N ILE A 867 24.06 -3.15 0.48
CA ILE A 867 24.43 -1.91 -0.21
C ILE A 867 25.27 -1.01 0.70
N LEU A 868 24.81 -0.80 1.94
CA LEU A 868 25.53 0.02 2.93
C LEU A 868 26.90 -0.56 3.30
N SER A 869 27.00 -1.89 3.39
CA SER A 869 28.24 -2.61 3.72
C SER A 869 29.26 -2.48 2.58
N GLU A 870 28.85 -2.73 1.34
CA GLU A 870 29.70 -2.64 0.17
C GLU A 870 30.20 -1.21 -0.11
N TRP A 871 29.37 -0.21 0.19
CA TRP A 871 29.75 1.19 0.04
C TRP A 871 30.56 1.71 1.24
N GLY A 872 30.88 0.85 2.21
CA GLY A 872 31.71 1.19 3.38
C GLY A 872 31.04 2.12 4.38
N PHE A 873 29.70 2.27 4.33
CA PHE A 873 28.93 3.16 5.20
C PHE A 873 28.32 2.45 6.42
N LYS A 874 28.09 1.12 6.36
CA LYS A 874 27.39 0.41 7.43
C LYS A 874 28.11 0.52 8.78
N HIS A 875 27.45 1.12 9.76
CA HIS A 875 27.93 1.22 11.13
C HIS A 875 27.49 -0.02 11.94
N SER A 876 28.46 -0.83 12.36
CA SER A 876 28.21 -1.96 13.26
C SER A 876 28.58 -1.57 14.68
N SER A 877 27.71 -1.87 15.66
CA SER A 877 28.08 -1.67 17.07
C SER A 877 29.24 -2.60 17.45
N PRO A 878 30.17 -2.18 18.34
CA PRO A 878 31.25 -3.05 18.80
C PRO A 878 30.75 -4.36 19.45
N ILE A 879 29.58 -4.31 20.09
CA ILE A 879 28.95 -5.49 20.71
C ILE A 879 28.46 -6.45 19.63
N THR A 880 27.87 -5.95 18.55
CA THR A 880 27.42 -6.76 17.41
C THR A 880 28.61 -7.45 16.77
N GLU A 881 29.67 -6.71 16.45
CA GLU A 881 30.89 -7.25 15.83
C GLU A 881 31.55 -8.32 16.72
N MET A 882 31.65 -8.05 18.02
CA MET A 882 32.16 -9.01 19.00
C MET A 882 31.29 -10.28 19.07
N THR A 883 29.97 -10.13 19.03
CA THR A 883 29.02 -11.25 19.04
C THR A 883 29.14 -12.09 17.77
N LEU A 884 29.22 -11.48 16.60
CA LEU A 884 29.39 -12.20 15.33
C LEU A 884 30.70 -13.00 15.30
N ARG A 885 31.81 -12.44 15.79
CA ARG A 885 33.07 -13.20 15.95
C ARG A 885 32.94 -14.35 16.94
N TYR A 886 32.20 -14.16 18.03
CA TYR A 886 31.88 -15.25 18.95
C TYR A 886 31.12 -16.38 18.26
N LEU A 887 30.09 -16.05 17.48
CA LEU A 887 29.27 -17.03 16.76
C LEU A 887 30.03 -17.74 15.63
N GLU A 888 31.00 -17.08 15.00
CA GLU A 888 31.87 -17.68 13.98
C GLU A 888 32.83 -18.72 14.56
N SER A 889 33.37 -18.42 15.74
CA SER A 889 34.46 -19.19 16.33
C SER A 889 33.98 -20.55 16.84
N ARG A 890 34.70 -21.61 16.46
CA ARG A 890 34.51 -22.99 16.95
C ARG A 890 35.50 -23.36 18.07
N SER A 891 36.32 -22.41 18.51
CA SER A 891 37.37 -22.65 19.51
C SER A 891 36.78 -22.83 20.91
N VAL A 892 37.00 -24.00 21.51
CA VAL A 892 36.54 -24.34 22.87
C VAL A 892 37.11 -23.37 23.92
N PRO A 893 38.44 -23.09 23.95
CA PRO A 893 39.00 -22.15 24.93
C PRO A 893 38.46 -20.72 24.77
N PHE A 894 38.30 -20.27 23.53
CA PHE A 894 37.73 -18.96 23.24
C PHE A 894 36.27 -18.87 23.71
N ASN A 895 35.49 -19.94 23.48
CA ASN A 895 34.11 -19.99 23.91
C ASN A 895 33.98 -19.91 25.44
N ALA A 896 34.72 -20.74 26.17
CA ALA A 896 34.74 -20.75 27.63
C ALA A 896 35.13 -19.37 28.20
N PHE A 897 36.16 -18.74 27.64
CA PHE A 897 36.59 -17.40 28.04
C PHE A 897 35.50 -16.35 27.80
N PHE A 898 34.91 -16.33 26.59
CA PHE A 898 33.88 -15.36 26.23
C PHE A 898 32.63 -15.48 27.11
N ARG A 899 32.18 -16.72 27.37
CA ARG A 899 31.03 -16.99 28.24
C ARG A 899 31.25 -16.48 29.66
N ARG A 900 32.40 -16.79 30.24
CA ARG A 900 32.72 -16.39 31.62
C ARG A 900 32.81 -14.85 31.75
N THR A 901 33.53 -14.22 30.83
CA THR A 901 33.84 -12.79 30.93
C THR A 901 32.69 -11.91 30.45
N VAL A 902 32.21 -12.13 29.23
CA VAL A 902 31.24 -11.24 28.57
C VAL A 902 29.81 -11.61 28.96
N LEU A 903 29.39 -12.86 28.76
CA LEU A 903 27.98 -13.24 28.96
C LEU A 903 27.60 -13.28 30.44
N ARG A 904 28.42 -13.93 31.28
CA ARG A 904 28.16 -14.05 32.73
C ARG A 904 28.58 -12.80 33.48
N GLY A 905 29.87 -12.44 33.41
CA GLY A 905 30.41 -11.26 34.09
C GLY A 905 29.78 -9.96 33.59
N GLY A 906 29.88 -9.67 32.29
CA GLY A 906 29.27 -8.49 31.68
C GLY A 906 27.75 -8.44 31.83
N GLY A 907 27.06 -9.58 31.68
CA GLY A 907 25.61 -9.66 31.91
C GLY A 907 25.20 -9.37 33.36
N ALA A 908 25.96 -9.84 34.35
CA ALA A 908 25.72 -9.52 35.76
C ALA A 908 25.90 -8.02 36.05
N VAL A 909 26.96 -7.41 35.49
CA VAL A 909 27.20 -5.96 35.59
C VAL A 909 26.08 -5.18 34.92
N GLN A 910 25.64 -5.59 33.73
CA GLN A 910 24.54 -4.93 33.03
C GLN A 910 23.23 -5.01 33.82
N ARG A 911 22.88 -6.19 34.38
CA ARG A 911 21.67 -6.34 35.19
C ARG A 911 21.69 -5.45 36.42
N ALA A 912 22.84 -5.38 37.11
CA ALA A 912 23.02 -4.47 38.24
C ALA A 912 22.88 -3.00 37.80
N GLY A 913 23.50 -2.62 36.69
CA GLY A 913 23.37 -1.28 36.11
C GLY A 913 21.94 -0.93 35.70
N ALA A 914 21.18 -1.89 35.16
CA ALA A 914 19.78 -1.70 34.83
C ALA A 914 18.93 -1.44 36.06
N MET A 915 19.13 -2.21 37.14
CA MET A 915 18.44 -1.98 38.42
C MET A 915 18.81 -0.62 39.04
N ILE A 916 20.09 -0.24 39.01
CA ILE A 916 20.57 1.05 39.56
C ILE A 916 20.02 2.23 38.77
N THR A 917 19.97 2.12 37.44
CA THR A 917 19.54 3.22 36.58
C THR A 917 18.02 3.29 36.38
N ALA A 918 17.27 2.21 36.64
CA ALA A 918 15.82 2.17 36.45
C ALA A 918 15.06 3.41 36.98
N PRO A 919 15.35 3.98 38.17
CA PRO A 919 14.62 5.15 38.68
C PRO A 919 14.84 6.45 37.89
N ILE A 920 15.96 6.55 37.17
CA ILE A 920 16.35 7.74 36.39
C ILE A 920 16.15 7.55 34.89
N GLN A 921 15.68 6.37 34.46
CA GLN A 921 15.42 6.06 33.07
C GLN A 921 14.07 6.66 32.65
N PRO A 922 13.98 7.36 31.50
CA PRO A 922 12.70 7.89 31.04
C PRO A 922 11.75 6.73 30.69
N GLU A 923 10.52 6.73 31.21
CA GLU A 923 9.52 5.68 30.94
C GLU A 923 9.29 5.47 29.44
N ASN A 924 9.06 6.57 28.72
CA ASN A 924 8.57 6.51 27.34
C ASN A 924 9.67 6.47 26.28
N ASN A 925 10.87 7.01 26.54
CA ASN A 925 11.94 7.11 25.53
C ASN A 925 13.26 6.53 26.02
N PRO A 926 13.99 5.76 25.18
CA PRO A 926 15.35 5.39 25.50
C PRO A 926 16.22 6.66 25.58
N PRO A 927 17.15 6.74 26.55
CA PRO A 927 18.07 7.87 26.65
C PRO A 927 18.97 7.93 25.41
N ALA A 928 19.31 9.15 24.98
CA ALA A 928 20.18 9.37 23.82
C ALA A 928 21.60 8.82 24.03
N LEU A 929 22.04 8.71 25.29
CA LEU A 929 23.34 8.18 25.66
C LEU A 929 23.32 6.65 25.60
N TYR A 930 24.10 6.08 24.67
CA TYR A 930 24.14 4.63 24.40
C TYR A 930 24.37 3.74 25.65
N PRO A 931 25.32 4.04 26.57
CA PRO A 931 25.45 3.32 27.83
C PRO A 931 24.16 3.22 28.66
N LEU A 932 23.41 4.31 28.80
CA LEU A 932 22.15 4.30 29.54
C LEU A 932 21.06 3.54 28.78
N LYS A 933 21.07 3.58 27.44
CA LYS A 933 20.15 2.80 26.60
C LYS A 933 20.34 1.31 26.80
N LEU A 934 21.60 0.85 26.91
CA LEU A 934 21.94 -0.54 27.20
C LEU A 934 21.40 -1.00 28.56
N MET A 935 21.29 -0.09 29.54
CA MET A 935 20.81 -0.38 30.89
C MET A 935 19.27 -0.28 31.03
N ARG A 936 18.52 -0.06 29.96
CA ARG A 936 17.06 0.11 30.05
C ARG A 936 16.33 -1.15 30.53
N SER A 937 16.78 -2.31 30.06
CA SER A 937 16.19 -3.60 30.41
C SER A 937 17.29 -4.57 30.81
N PRO A 938 17.13 -5.35 31.90
CA PRO A 938 18.13 -6.33 32.30
C PRO A 938 18.26 -7.43 31.24
N VAL A 939 19.49 -7.77 30.85
CA VAL A 939 19.74 -8.90 29.95
C VAL A 939 19.41 -10.23 30.65
N PRO A 940 18.80 -11.20 29.94
CA PRO A 940 18.46 -12.48 30.53
C PRO A 940 19.71 -13.22 31.04
N PRO A 941 19.60 -14.00 32.12
CA PRO A 941 20.69 -14.88 32.55
C PRO A 941 20.93 -15.97 31.51
N VAL A 942 22.19 -16.35 31.32
CA VAL A 942 22.60 -17.49 30.48
C VAL A 942 22.85 -18.71 31.36
N SER A 943 22.67 -19.92 30.83
CA SER A 943 22.98 -21.17 31.54
C SER A 943 24.46 -21.19 31.97
N ASP A 944 24.77 -21.83 33.10
CA ASP A 944 26.16 -21.91 33.59
C ASP A 944 27.07 -22.76 32.69
N GLN A 945 26.49 -23.80 32.08
CA GLN A 945 27.14 -24.76 31.20
C GLN A 945 26.55 -24.70 29.79
N THR A 946 27.37 -24.97 28.76
CA THR A 946 26.91 -25.20 27.38
C THR A 946 26.36 -26.62 27.23
N LEU A 947 25.69 -26.91 26.12
CA LEU A 947 25.27 -28.28 25.82
C LEU A 947 26.47 -29.26 25.83
N ARG A 948 27.62 -28.81 25.32
CA ARG A 948 28.84 -29.63 25.22
C ARG A 948 29.53 -29.90 26.55
N ASP A 949 29.20 -29.14 27.59
CA ASP A 949 29.68 -29.43 28.95
C ASP A 949 28.81 -30.50 29.66
N LEU A 950 27.64 -30.82 29.10
CA LEU A 950 26.64 -31.71 29.70
C LEU A 950 26.56 -33.09 29.01
N ILE A 951 27.06 -33.20 27.79
CA ILE A 951 27.03 -34.42 26.98
C ILE A 951 28.44 -34.99 26.80
N PRO A 952 28.61 -36.22 26.29
CA PRO A 952 29.93 -36.80 26.06
C PRO A 952 30.85 -35.93 25.18
N ASP A 953 32.15 -36.00 25.45
CA ASP A 953 33.17 -35.25 24.69
C ASP A 953 33.15 -35.60 23.20
N CYS A 954 33.27 -34.58 22.35
CA CYS A 954 33.19 -34.69 20.90
C CYS A 954 34.16 -33.71 20.23
N GLY A 955 35.04 -34.22 19.36
CA GLY A 955 35.95 -33.43 18.55
C GLY A 955 35.27 -32.58 17.47
N GLN A 956 36.03 -31.67 16.83
CA GLN A 956 35.50 -30.78 15.77
C GLN A 956 35.18 -31.51 14.44
N ASP A 957 35.68 -32.73 14.30
CA ASP A 957 35.55 -33.66 13.18
C ASP A 957 34.73 -34.91 13.54
N GLN A 958 34.08 -34.90 14.71
CA GLN A 958 33.28 -36.01 15.22
C GLN A 958 31.80 -35.65 15.32
N VAL A 959 30.96 -36.67 15.26
CA VAL A 959 29.50 -36.59 15.39
C VAL A 959 29.09 -37.46 16.55
N LEU A 960 28.08 -37.06 17.31
CA LEU A 960 27.50 -37.89 18.37
C LEU A 960 26.21 -38.52 17.88
N VAL A 961 26.03 -39.81 18.17
CA VAL A 961 24.78 -40.53 17.94
C VAL A 961 24.22 -40.92 19.30
N PHE A 962 23.00 -40.48 19.59
CA PHE A 962 22.27 -40.85 20.79
C PHE A 962 21.20 -41.86 20.43
N GLU A 963 21.22 -43.00 21.12
CA GLU A 963 20.24 -44.07 20.98
C GLU A 963 19.16 -43.95 22.06
N PRO A 964 17.87 -44.13 21.72
CA PRO A 964 16.82 -44.25 22.73
C PRO A 964 17.01 -45.53 23.56
N ALA A 965 16.35 -45.61 24.72
CA ALA A 965 16.46 -46.78 25.59
C ALA A 965 15.88 -48.07 24.96
N GLY A 966 14.93 -47.93 24.02
CA GLY A 966 14.37 -49.02 23.21
C GLY A 966 14.94 -49.07 21.78
N SER A 967 14.33 -49.86 20.90
CA SER A 967 14.68 -49.82 19.47
C SER A 967 14.28 -48.49 18.85
N ALA A 968 15.19 -47.87 18.11
CA ALA A 968 14.89 -46.62 17.40
C ALA A 968 13.80 -46.82 16.34
N GLU A 969 12.70 -46.07 16.45
CA GLU A 969 11.58 -46.07 15.49
C GLU A 969 11.74 -45.00 14.40
N SER A 970 12.63 -44.04 14.62
CA SER A 970 12.94 -42.94 13.69
C SER A 970 14.35 -42.42 13.95
N THR A 971 14.93 -41.75 12.96
CA THR A 971 16.25 -41.11 13.06
C THR A 971 16.16 -39.66 12.62
N VAL A 972 16.67 -38.73 13.43
CA VAL A 972 16.71 -37.31 13.09
C VAL A 972 18.10 -36.73 13.18
N PHE A 973 18.38 -35.77 12.30
CA PHE A 973 19.52 -34.88 12.47
C PHE A 973 19.08 -33.67 13.29
N TYR A 974 19.57 -33.57 14.53
CA TYR A 974 19.22 -32.46 15.42
C TYR A 974 20.27 -31.36 15.36
N PHE A 975 19.88 -30.18 14.86
CA PHE A 975 20.74 -28.99 14.83
C PHE A 975 20.34 -28.02 15.95
N PRO A 976 21.07 -27.99 17.09
CA PRO A 976 20.72 -27.11 18.22
C PRO A 976 21.00 -25.63 17.92
N GLY A 977 21.89 -25.34 16.97
CA GLY A 977 22.31 -24.00 16.62
C GLY A 977 23.03 -23.25 17.74
N CYS A 978 23.53 -22.05 17.43
CA CYS A 978 24.35 -21.30 18.37
C CYS A 978 23.60 -20.81 19.62
N GLY A 979 22.28 -20.59 19.52
CA GLY A 979 21.44 -20.14 20.63
C GLY A 979 21.28 -21.22 21.70
N SER A 980 20.72 -22.37 21.33
CA SER A 980 20.43 -23.46 22.27
C SER A 980 21.70 -24.20 22.70
N GLU A 981 22.68 -24.37 21.82
CA GLU A 981 23.94 -25.05 22.18
C GLU A 981 24.81 -24.20 23.11
N ARG A 982 24.99 -22.91 22.77
CA ARG A 982 25.92 -22.04 23.49
C ARG A 982 25.25 -21.24 24.59
N LEU A 983 24.09 -20.62 24.37
CA LEU A 983 23.51 -19.64 25.31
C LEU A 983 22.55 -20.28 26.32
N ASN A 984 21.68 -21.18 25.86
CA ASN A 984 20.60 -21.78 26.65
C ASN A 984 20.60 -23.31 26.52
N SER A 985 21.59 -23.96 27.14
CA SER A 985 21.80 -25.41 27.05
C SER A 985 20.60 -26.24 27.52
N SER A 986 19.80 -25.71 28.46
CA SER A 986 18.58 -26.34 28.94
C SER A 986 17.57 -26.62 27.82
N ILE A 987 17.45 -25.73 26.82
CA ILE A 987 16.56 -25.94 25.67
C ILE A 987 17.06 -27.12 24.83
N ALA A 988 18.35 -27.17 24.54
CA ALA A 988 18.90 -28.25 23.74
C ALA A 988 18.88 -29.61 24.45
N MET A 989 19.12 -29.62 25.76
CA MET A 989 19.00 -30.83 26.58
C MET A 989 17.56 -31.32 26.67
N ALA A 990 16.58 -30.41 26.84
CA ALA A 990 15.17 -30.78 26.82
C ALA A 990 14.76 -31.37 25.47
N ALA A 991 15.19 -30.76 24.36
CA ALA A 991 14.93 -31.29 23.02
C ALA A 991 15.55 -32.69 22.82
N LEU A 992 16.81 -32.90 23.22
CA LEU A 992 17.45 -34.22 23.16
C LEU A 992 16.69 -35.26 23.99
N HIS A 993 16.32 -34.91 25.22
CA HIS A 993 15.57 -35.80 26.09
C HIS A 993 14.22 -36.20 25.46
N LEU A 994 13.45 -35.21 24.99
CA LEU A 994 12.13 -35.45 24.39
C LEU A 994 12.22 -36.32 23.11
N LEU A 995 13.23 -36.10 22.27
CA LEU A 995 13.44 -36.94 21.08
C LEU A 995 13.75 -38.40 21.46
N LEU A 996 14.62 -38.60 22.45
CA LEU A 996 14.99 -39.96 22.89
C LEU A 996 13.82 -40.68 23.59
N GLU A 997 13.01 -39.95 24.37
CA GLU A 997 11.78 -40.48 25.00
C GLU A 997 10.75 -40.92 23.96
N THR A 998 10.67 -40.26 22.80
CA THR A 998 9.79 -40.67 21.69
C THR A 998 10.36 -41.81 20.84
N GLY A 999 11.41 -42.49 21.28
CA GLY A 999 12.04 -43.58 20.53
C GLY A 999 12.80 -43.11 19.28
N THR A 1000 13.20 -41.84 19.23
CA THR A 1000 13.92 -41.26 18.08
C THR A 1000 15.43 -41.30 18.33
N ARG A 1001 16.19 -41.91 17.41
CA ARG A 1001 17.65 -41.81 17.35
C ARG A 1001 18.06 -40.41 16.92
N VAL A 1002 19.02 -39.83 17.62
CA VAL A 1002 19.45 -38.45 17.35
C VAL A 1002 20.91 -38.42 16.90
N VAL A 1003 21.14 -37.88 15.70
CA VAL A 1003 22.47 -37.55 15.19
C VAL A 1003 22.73 -36.06 15.46
N LEU A 1004 23.74 -35.76 16.27
CA LEU A 1004 24.10 -34.42 16.70
C LEU A 1004 25.43 -33.98 16.04
N PRO A 1005 25.48 -32.83 15.36
CA PRO A 1005 26.67 -32.40 14.62
C PRO A 1005 27.87 -32.08 15.54
N PRO A 1006 29.06 -31.80 14.96
CA PRO A 1006 30.22 -31.31 15.71
C PRO A 1006 29.90 -30.05 16.54
N PRO A 1007 30.71 -29.76 17.58
CA PRO A 1007 30.44 -28.67 18.50
C PRO A 1007 30.50 -27.28 17.85
N PHE A 1008 29.64 -26.40 18.38
CA PHE A 1008 29.68 -24.95 18.20
C PHE A 1008 29.42 -24.49 16.76
N LEU A 1009 28.44 -25.09 16.08
CA LEU A 1009 28.01 -24.63 14.77
C LEU A 1009 27.01 -23.47 14.87
N CYS A 1010 27.04 -22.60 13.86
CA CYS A 1010 26.08 -21.53 13.63
C CYS A 1010 25.46 -21.77 12.26
N CYS A 1011 24.16 -21.50 12.08
CA CYS A 1011 23.50 -21.60 10.76
C CYS A 1011 24.00 -20.54 9.76
N GLY A 1012 24.61 -19.46 10.24
CA GLY A 1012 25.11 -18.36 9.39
C GLY A 1012 24.13 -17.20 9.24
N PHE A 1013 22.87 -17.37 9.62
CA PHE A 1013 21.84 -16.33 9.52
C PHE A 1013 22.19 -15.01 10.26
N PRO A 1014 22.76 -15.01 11.49
CA PRO A 1014 23.15 -13.76 12.14
C PRO A 1014 24.18 -12.94 11.33
N ALA A 1015 25.07 -13.60 10.58
CA ALA A 1015 26.03 -12.93 9.71
C ALA A 1015 25.34 -12.38 8.44
N HIS A 1016 24.42 -13.15 7.86
CA HIS A 1016 23.60 -12.74 6.72
C HIS A 1016 22.83 -11.45 7.00
N ILE A 1017 22.01 -11.42 8.06
CA ILE A 1017 21.19 -10.23 8.38
C ILE A 1017 22.01 -9.00 8.77
N ASN A 1018 23.27 -9.16 9.16
CA ASN A 1018 24.19 -8.04 9.46
C ASN A 1018 25.08 -7.68 8.25
N ALA A 1019 24.76 -8.18 7.05
CA ALA A 1019 25.50 -7.95 5.82
C ALA A 1019 27.01 -8.28 5.93
N LYS A 1020 27.34 -9.34 6.68
CA LYS A 1020 28.70 -9.89 6.76
C LYS A 1020 28.83 -11.04 5.75
N THR A 1021 28.74 -10.71 4.47
CA THR A 1021 28.64 -11.68 3.36
C THR A 1021 29.79 -12.70 3.37
N SER A 1022 31.04 -12.25 3.55
CA SER A 1022 32.20 -13.15 3.60
C SER A 1022 32.13 -14.17 4.74
N GLN A 1023 31.74 -13.71 5.93
CA GLN A 1023 31.56 -14.55 7.11
C GLN A 1023 30.41 -15.55 6.90
N HIS A 1024 29.28 -15.06 6.39
CA HIS A 1024 28.11 -15.88 6.09
C HIS A 1024 28.43 -16.97 5.06
N SER A 1025 29.01 -16.62 3.90
CA SER A 1025 29.40 -17.58 2.87
C SER A 1025 30.39 -18.63 3.38
N SER A 1026 31.34 -18.24 4.24
CA SER A 1026 32.28 -19.19 4.87
C SER A 1026 31.57 -20.19 5.78
N ILE A 1027 30.61 -19.73 6.59
CA ILE A 1027 29.81 -20.60 7.47
C ILE A 1027 28.94 -21.55 6.65
N VAL A 1028 28.22 -21.05 5.66
CA VAL A 1028 27.32 -21.83 4.78
C VAL A 1028 28.11 -22.90 4.03
N LEU A 1029 29.21 -22.53 3.36
CA LEU A 1029 30.04 -23.48 2.63
C LEU A 1029 30.59 -24.59 3.54
N ARG A 1030 31.12 -24.21 4.71
CA ARG A 1030 31.64 -25.17 5.69
C ARG A 1030 30.56 -26.12 6.18
N ASN A 1031 29.38 -25.59 6.54
CA ASN A 1031 28.26 -26.41 7.01
C ASN A 1031 27.76 -27.35 5.91
N THR A 1032 27.67 -26.89 4.67
CA THR A 1032 27.29 -27.71 3.51
C THR A 1032 28.24 -28.91 3.36
N VAL A 1033 29.56 -28.66 3.39
CA VAL A 1033 30.57 -29.74 3.32
C VAL A 1033 30.42 -30.71 4.49
N LEU A 1034 30.31 -30.20 5.72
CA LEU A 1034 30.16 -31.04 6.91
C LEU A 1034 28.88 -31.89 6.85
N PHE A 1035 27.74 -31.32 6.48
CA PHE A 1035 26.47 -32.04 6.46
C PHE A 1035 26.45 -33.12 5.37
N SER A 1036 27.03 -32.86 4.20
CA SER A 1036 27.19 -33.88 3.16
C SER A 1036 28.06 -35.04 3.65
N GLN A 1037 29.18 -34.76 4.34
CA GLN A 1037 30.03 -35.80 4.92
C GLN A 1037 29.32 -36.62 6.00
N ILE A 1038 28.49 -35.98 6.83
CA ILE A 1038 27.68 -36.68 7.85
C ILE A 1038 26.65 -37.58 7.18
N SER A 1039 25.92 -37.07 6.18
CA SER A 1039 24.94 -37.85 5.43
C SER A 1039 25.57 -39.06 4.74
N GLU A 1040 26.73 -38.89 4.11
CA GLU A 1040 27.48 -40.00 3.50
C GLU A 1040 27.93 -41.05 4.54
N MET A 1041 28.46 -40.59 5.68
CA MET A 1041 28.91 -41.45 6.79
C MET A 1041 27.76 -42.28 7.38
N PHE A 1042 26.55 -41.73 7.40
CA PHE A 1042 25.34 -42.38 7.89
C PHE A 1042 24.40 -42.80 6.76
N SER A 1043 24.92 -43.10 5.57
CA SER A 1043 24.12 -43.54 4.41
C SER A 1043 23.35 -44.84 4.63
N TYR A 1044 23.66 -45.59 5.69
CA TYR A 1044 22.92 -46.77 6.14
C TYR A 1044 21.72 -46.43 7.04
N LEU A 1045 21.51 -45.16 7.38
CA LEU A 1045 20.37 -44.65 8.16
C LEU A 1045 19.48 -43.78 7.27
N ASP A 1046 18.17 -44.00 7.36
CA ASP A 1046 17.18 -43.10 6.78
C ASP A 1046 16.83 -42.01 7.78
N PHE A 1047 17.06 -40.75 7.41
CA PHE A 1047 16.71 -39.58 8.24
C PHE A 1047 15.26 -39.16 7.97
N ASP A 1048 14.46 -39.07 9.01
CA ASP A 1048 13.06 -38.61 8.93
C ASP A 1048 12.95 -37.09 8.80
N ALA A 1049 13.86 -36.34 9.44
CA ALA A 1049 13.83 -34.88 9.46
C ALA A 1049 15.15 -34.25 9.95
N CYS A 1050 15.33 -32.98 9.57
CA CYS A 1050 16.26 -32.05 10.23
C CYS A 1050 15.48 -31.27 11.30
N VAL A 1051 15.76 -31.54 12.58
CA VAL A 1051 15.05 -30.92 13.71
C VAL A 1051 15.85 -29.71 14.23
N VAL A 1052 15.16 -28.60 14.47
CA VAL A 1052 15.75 -27.37 15.06
C VAL A 1052 15.00 -26.93 16.31
N THR A 1053 15.66 -26.16 17.18
CA THR A 1053 15.04 -25.49 18.35
C THR A 1053 14.93 -23.98 18.18
N CYS A 1054 15.24 -23.46 16.99
CA CYS A 1054 15.34 -22.03 16.73
C CYS A 1054 14.83 -21.72 15.33
N GLY A 1055 13.83 -20.83 15.22
CA GLY A 1055 13.26 -20.40 13.93
C GLY A 1055 14.30 -19.79 12.99
N THR A 1056 15.27 -19.05 13.54
CA THR A 1056 16.40 -18.51 12.75
C THR A 1056 17.29 -19.60 12.15
N CYS A 1057 17.41 -20.75 12.80
CA CYS A 1057 18.12 -21.89 12.22
C CYS A 1057 17.30 -22.56 11.13
N MET A 1058 15.96 -22.57 11.23
CA MET A 1058 15.09 -23.08 10.19
C MET A 1058 15.33 -22.34 8.87
N GLU A 1059 15.41 -21.02 8.92
CA GLU A 1059 15.66 -20.17 7.75
C GLU A 1059 17.10 -20.29 7.22
N GLY A 1060 18.11 -20.14 8.07
CA GLY A 1060 19.51 -20.22 7.63
C GLY A 1060 19.95 -21.61 7.14
N LEU A 1061 19.23 -22.68 7.47
CA LEU A 1061 19.54 -24.03 7.00
C LEU A 1061 18.80 -24.40 5.70
N ASP A 1062 17.81 -23.61 5.29
CA ASP A 1062 17.09 -23.80 4.01
C ASP A 1062 18.05 -23.58 2.83
N GLU A 1063 18.89 -22.55 2.89
CA GLU A 1063 19.94 -22.26 1.88
C GLU A 1063 20.99 -23.36 1.74
N VAL A 1064 21.24 -24.11 2.81
CA VAL A 1064 22.18 -25.25 2.83
C VAL A 1064 21.53 -26.51 2.21
N GLU A 1065 20.26 -26.41 1.80
CA GLU A 1065 19.42 -27.51 1.30
C GLU A 1065 19.46 -28.73 2.24
N THR A 1066 19.58 -28.49 3.55
CA THR A 1066 19.70 -29.56 4.55
C THR A 1066 18.58 -30.57 4.49
N GLY A 1067 17.39 -30.14 4.06
CA GLY A 1067 16.27 -31.04 3.83
C GLY A 1067 16.53 -32.09 2.75
N LYS A 1068 17.29 -31.77 1.70
CA LYS A 1068 17.73 -32.75 0.70
C LYS A 1068 18.82 -33.68 1.24
N VAL A 1069 19.68 -33.16 2.12
CA VAL A 1069 20.82 -33.91 2.69
C VAL A 1069 20.38 -34.95 3.72
N PHE A 1070 19.35 -34.65 4.52
CA PHE A 1070 18.86 -35.52 5.61
C PHE A 1070 17.39 -35.93 5.42
N GLY A 1071 16.99 -36.21 4.17
CA GLY A 1071 15.80 -37.02 3.88
C GLY A 1071 14.42 -36.38 4.10
N GLY A 1072 14.28 -35.06 4.25
CA GLY A 1072 12.96 -34.46 4.46
C GLY A 1072 12.91 -32.98 4.87
N ARG A 1073 11.80 -32.58 5.49
CA ARG A 1073 11.49 -31.18 5.84
C ARG A 1073 12.27 -30.72 7.08
N ILE A 1074 12.81 -29.50 7.06
CA ILE A 1074 13.31 -28.84 8.28
C ILE A 1074 12.10 -28.53 9.18
N ILE A 1075 12.13 -28.96 10.44
CA ILE A 1075 10.99 -28.87 11.35
C ILE A 1075 11.42 -28.41 12.74
N ASP A 1076 10.61 -27.54 13.36
CA ASP A 1076 10.79 -27.18 14.76
C ASP A 1076 10.49 -28.38 15.67
N ILE A 1077 11.23 -28.51 16.77
CA ILE A 1077 11.09 -29.60 17.75
C ILE A 1077 9.64 -29.77 18.22
N ALA A 1078 8.90 -28.70 18.49
CA ALA A 1078 7.54 -28.81 19.00
C ALA A 1078 6.59 -29.38 17.94
N ALA A 1079 6.76 -28.97 16.68
CA ALA A 1079 5.99 -29.51 15.56
C ALA A 1079 6.32 -30.99 15.32
N TYR A 1080 7.60 -31.39 15.43
CA TYR A 1080 7.99 -32.81 15.30
C TYR A 1080 7.39 -33.67 16.41
N LEU A 1081 7.47 -33.24 17.66
CA LEU A 1081 6.91 -33.97 18.81
C LEU A 1081 5.39 -34.09 18.71
N LEU A 1082 4.70 -33.05 18.21
CA LEU A 1082 3.26 -33.11 17.96
C LEU A 1082 2.90 -34.17 16.91
N LEU A 1083 3.69 -34.31 15.84
CA LEU A 1083 3.52 -35.38 14.84
C LEU A 1083 3.74 -36.77 15.42
N LYS A 1084 4.62 -36.89 16.44
CA LYS A 1084 4.81 -38.13 17.23
C LYS A 1084 3.73 -38.35 18.30
N GLY A 1085 2.70 -37.50 18.34
CA GLY A 1085 1.54 -37.65 19.22
C GLY A 1085 1.75 -37.11 20.64
N LEU A 1086 2.85 -36.40 20.90
CA LEU A 1086 3.11 -35.79 22.20
C LEU A 1086 2.19 -34.57 22.40
N LYS A 1087 1.41 -34.59 23.48
CA LYS A 1087 0.46 -33.52 23.82
C LYS A 1087 0.76 -33.00 25.22
N LEU A 1088 0.58 -31.69 25.41
CA LEU A 1088 0.66 -31.05 26.72
C LEU A 1088 -0.72 -31.09 27.38
N ASP A 1089 -0.83 -31.77 28.52
CA ASP A 1089 -2.10 -31.92 29.27
C ASP A 1089 -2.18 -30.91 30.42
N THR A 1090 -2.20 -29.60 30.10
CA THR A 1090 -2.09 -28.55 31.13
C THR A 1090 -3.07 -27.39 30.95
N LYS A 1091 -3.67 -26.96 32.07
CA LYS A 1091 -4.50 -25.76 32.23
C LYS A 1091 -3.65 -24.54 32.63
N GLY A 1092 -2.59 -24.24 31.87
CA GLY A 1092 -1.69 -23.09 32.12
C GLY A 1092 -1.77 -22.06 31.00
N GLU A 1093 -1.46 -20.80 31.30
CA GLU A 1093 -1.21 -19.79 30.28
C GLU A 1093 0.25 -19.92 29.80
N PHE A 1094 0.42 -20.12 28.50
CA PHE A 1094 1.74 -20.23 27.87
C PHE A 1094 1.99 -19.03 26.97
N LEU A 1095 3.17 -18.43 27.08
CA LEU A 1095 3.65 -17.45 26.11
C LEU A 1095 4.33 -18.20 24.96
N TYR A 1096 3.66 -18.26 23.81
CA TYR A 1096 4.20 -18.83 22.57
C TYR A 1096 4.66 -17.69 21.64
N HIS A 1097 5.89 -17.76 21.14
CA HIS A 1097 6.33 -16.89 20.07
C HIS A 1097 5.75 -17.42 18.75
N ALA A 1098 4.68 -16.82 18.26
CA ALA A 1098 4.11 -17.14 16.94
C ALA A 1098 5.17 -16.87 15.85
N PRO A 1099 5.72 -17.91 15.20
CA PRO A 1099 6.76 -17.79 14.18
C PRO A 1099 6.33 -16.86 13.05
#